data_AF-A0A7L7LF02-F1
#
_entry.id   AF-A0A7L7LF02-F1
#
_cell.length_a   1.000
_cell.length_b   1.000
_cell.length_c   1.000
_cell.angle_alpha   90.00
_cell.angle_beta   90.00
_cell.angle_gamma   90.00
#
_symmetry.space_group_name_H-M   'P 1'
#
loop_
_entity.id
_entity.type
_entity.pdbx_description
1 polymer ?
#
loop_
_entity_poly.entity_id
_entity_poly.type
_entity_poly.pdbx_seq_one_letter_code
_entity_poly.pdbx_strand_id
1 'polypeptide(L)'
;MINTELYIGVLKKVTEREAQSNKYYTGWIESPQIERTFFHPNALASKDQINFIGEDKLVTFGINLKKTKTGDRQDATNCNLNCENYIIKELLNYDTPVLELIFRYAKPSLIQKISRRIRNIENRTLEDEIKIKIANIKSRLPKECNNAKVIENDVLVPSIPLEPNSTTFSFLQTIFHANTPEYNVNLFRILVEGIKTIENAEVYDQAKFLLEYNKKESVVGYEDLTASFYQKSTNDYKFKLWFDGITDYCDTDILKDKFETGDDAVKHNILQRCKGSENGYLVLDNQVKKTTEIEEVYFSGIKRLILQELGKAKKSIQIAVAWFTNAELFDMLCNKLEEGVKVELIIINDYINNWEYGLPFEKFVSLNGKLYFSDYPALMHHKFCIIDEDVIFNGSYNWTYYADSINNENIMLLKGKHHLVKAFLGEFDKLKSKLGEVQIPIVPFDASQIHRFERMAYRNYLSKDVEFKAREVKNSNVIYSDELISQALKLYPENTGAENYKLQIAPEVALDHSIIEVQKIVAENLITETTEIISKEIKEQDTNNKSEIIKNISEEVPVEKVASINDSEANLQSNKSSLISEKNISESKVSSPLLTVNETSKKTHASPIIISNNKPTNVVGVPPNFTQHNSARIELPKTLSPITSFAIPSSAAQGYMFENLQLVFALDYSNSMENYGKNEGYKLYSSGKIQKVINMIFAISKGLTSEQNIDLFLFEKKSVRLPIKVTKHNYQNFIEKEILNKYEMNGTDIYAPIADIHKNYIDAKINKIVFVILITDGENNSTASNEQMLKYFQENGDTSIFWQFVGLGAQFTFLEKLEAVSSNVSFFQLNDVQQLSNDDLKNRLLQKFPKWYAEVKSKVVE
;
A
#
# COMPACT_ATOMS: atom_id res chain seq x y z
N MET A 1 -30.43 9.15 45.67
CA MET A 1 -31.81 9.69 45.58
C MET A 1 -31.78 10.76 44.49
N ILE A 2 -32.77 10.91 43.61
CA ILE A 2 -34.16 10.43 43.66
C ILE A 2 -34.29 9.05 42.98
N ASN A 3 -35.06 8.14 43.58
CA ASN A 3 -35.54 6.94 42.90
C ASN A 3 -36.89 7.26 42.25
N THR A 4 -36.91 7.66 40.98
CA THR A 4 -38.16 7.88 40.25
C THR A 4 -38.61 6.57 39.61
N GLU A 5 -39.47 5.84 40.30
CA GLU A 5 -40.30 4.81 39.66
C GLU A 5 -41.08 5.48 38.50
N LEU A 6 -40.97 4.93 37.31
CA LEU A 6 -41.70 5.41 36.13
C LEU A 6 -43.00 4.61 36.00
N TYR A 7 -44.09 5.23 36.42
CA TYR A 7 -45.42 4.65 36.34
C TYR A 7 -45.93 4.65 34.90
N ILE A 8 -46.78 3.67 34.57
CA ILE A 8 -47.50 3.65 33.30
C ILE A 8 -48.90 4.21 33.52
N GLY A 9 -49.32 5.06 32.59
CA GLY A 9 -50.70 5.52 32.48
C GLY A 9 -51.10 5.71 31.04
N VAL A 10 -52.32 6.24 30.86
CA VAL A 10 -52.90 6.58 29.56
C VAL A 10 -53.30 8.04 29.57
N LEU A 11 -52.92 8.78 28.52
CA LEU A 11 -53.23 10.18 28.38
C LEU A 11 -54.69 10.36 27.94
N LYS A 12 -55.46 11.10 28.74
CA LYS A 12 -56.90 11.34 28.63
C LYS A 12 -57.23 12.83 28.69
N LYS A 13 -58.38 13.20 28.15
CA LYS A 13 -58.93 14.57 28.12
C LYS A 13 -57.92 15.58 27.59
N VAL A 14 -57.29 15.24 26.46
CA VAL A 14 -56.29 16.09 25.81
C VAL A 14 -57.00 17.31 25.22
N THR A 15 -56.64 18.49 25.72
CA THR A 15 -57.19 19.78 25.30
C THR A 15 -56.10 20.65 24.71
N GLU A 16 -56.32 21.14 23.49
CA GLU A 16 -55.51 22.21 22.93
C GLU A 16 -55.71 23.49 23.77
N ARG A 17 -54.60 24.19 24.03
CA ARG A 17 -54.53 25.47 24.73
C ARG A 17 -53.66 26.40 23.91
N GLU A 18 -53.92 27.70 24.02
CA GLU A 18 -53.16 28.71 23.31
C GLU A 18 -52.71 29.79 24.30
N ALA A 19 -51.43 30.12 24.27
CA ALA A 19 -50.83 31.16 25.10
C ALA A 19 -49.67 31.81 24.33
N GLN A 20 -49.61 33.15 24.32
CA GLN A 20 -48.55 33.93 23.69
C GLN A 20 -48.25 33.45 22.25
N SER A 21 -49.31 33.31 21.45
CA SER A 21 -49.28 32.89 20.04
C SER A 21 -48.75 31.47 19.77
N ASN A 22 -48.59 30.64 20.79
CA ASN A 22 -48.23 29.23 20.65
C ASN A 22 -49.35 28.31 21.14
N LYS A 23 -49.65 27.28 20.35
CA LYS A 23 -50.59 26.20 20.68
C LYS A 23 -49.87 25.03 21.35
N TYR A 24 -50.49 24.45 22.38
CA TYR A 24 -49.92 23.36 23.16
C TYR A 24 -51.02 22.49 23.81
N TYR A 25 -50.75 21.20 24.01
CA TYR A 25 -51.76 20.22 24.44
C TYR A 25 -51.62 19.87 25.92
N THR A 26 -52.65 20.18 26.73
CA THR A 26 -52.71 19.80 28.16
C THR A 26 -53.73 18.70 28.40
N GLY A 27 -53.43 17.75 29.27
CA GLY A 27 -54.32 16.61 29.54
C GLY A 27 -54.15 16.05 30.95
N TRP A 28 -54.69 14.86 31.17
CA TRP A 28 -54.55 14.11 32.42
C TRP A 28 -54.07 12.70 32.12
N ILE A 29 -53.14 12.19 32.92
CA ILE A 29 -52.74 10.79 32.87
C ILE A 29 -53.59 10.02 33.88
N GLU A 30 -54.27 8.98 33.41
CA GLU A 30 -54.99 8.03 34.25
C GLU A 30 -54.17 6.74 34.37
N SER A 31 -53.92 6.28 35.59
CA SER A 31 -53.20 5.04 35.91
C SER A 31 -53.93 4.29 37.02
N PRO A 32 -53.95 2.95 37.04
CA PRO A 32 -54.56 2.18 38.13
C PRO A 32 -53.89 2.39 39.49
N GLN A 33 -52.62 2.81 39.51
CA GLN A 33 -51.81 2.91 40.74
C GLN A 33 -51.83 4.30 41.39
N ILE A 34 -52.24 5.35 40.65
CA ILE A 34 -52.09 6.76 41.05
C ILE A 34 -53.34 7.56 40.71
N GLU A 35 -53.66 8.56 41.54
CA GLU A 35 -54.68 9.57 41.24
C GLU A 35 -54.38 10.36 39.95
N ARG A 36 -55.38 11.09 39.43
CA ARG A 36 -55.28 11.82 38.17
C ARG A 36 -54.12 12.82 38.19
N THR A 37 -53.08 12.53 37.42
CA THR A 37 -51.87 13.36 37.34
C THR A 37 -51.97 14.30 36.13
N PHE A 38 -51.67 15.58 36.30
CA PHE A 38 -51.80 16.60 35.25
C PHE A 38 -50.64 16.55 34.25
N PHE A 39 -50.93 16.48 32.95
CA PHE A 39 -49.93 16.49 31.87
C PHE A 39 -49.81 17.84 31.17
N HIS A 40 -48.57 18.25 30.92
CA HIS A 40 -48.18 19.44 30.17
C HIS A 40 -47.02 19.09 29.23
N PRO A 41 -46.91 19.62 27.99
CA PRO A 41 -45.89 19.17 27.03
C PRO A 41 -44.45 19.38 27.51
N ASN A 42 -44.19 20.40 28.32
CA ASN A 42 -42.88 20.64 28.95
C ASN A 42 -42.45 19.52 29.93
N ALA A 43 -43.32 18.57 30.27
CA ALA A 43 -42.98 17.38 31.03
C ALA A 43 -42.39 16.24 30.16
N LEU A 44 -42.46 16.35 28.82
CA LEU A 44 -41.94 15.34 27.90
C LEU A 44 -40.40 15.24 27.97
N ALA A 45 -39.89 14.01 27.91
CA ALA A 45 -38.46 13.71 27.90
C ALA A 45 -37.72 14.20 26.64
N SER A 46 -38.44 14.36 25.50
CA SER A 46 -37.98 15.15 24.36
C SER A 46 -39.14 15.96 23.76
N LYS A 47 -38.82 17.14 23.21
CA LYS A 47 -39.77 18.01 22.49
C LYS A 47 -40.30 17.36 21.20
N ASP A 48 -39.52 16.48 20.56
CA ASP A 48 -39.95 15.80 19.32
C ASP A 48 -41.17 14.90 19.55
N GLN A 49 -41.43 14.52 20.81
CA GLN A 49 -42.58 13.71 21.19
C GLN A 49 -43.90 14.50 21.23
N ILE A 50 -43.89 15.82 21.03
CA ILE A 50 -45.11 16.64 20.91
C ILE A 50 -46.04 16.10 19.82
N ASN A 51 -45.47 15.61 18.71
CA ASN A 51 -46.21 15.02 17.59
C ASN A 51 -46.88 13.67 17.90
N PHE A 52 -46.53 13.04 19.03
CA PHE A 52 -47.18 11.80 19.49
C PHE A 52 -48.23 12.05 20.59
N ILE A 53 -48.42 13.29 21.05
CA ILE A 53 -49.48 13.63 21.99
C ILE A 53 -50.83 13.35 21.33
N GLY A 54 -51.68 12.62 22.04
CA GLY A 54 -53.06 12.35 21.64
C GLY A 54 -53.82 11.69 22.77
N GLU A 55 -55.13 11.61 22.64
CA GLU A 55 -55.94 10.82 23.55
C GLU A 55 -55.65 9.31 23.36
N ASP A 56 -55.80 8.55 24.44
CA ASP A 56 -55.62 7.11 24.55
C ASP A 56 -54.20 6.60 24.25
N LYS A 57 -53.20 7.49 24.34
CA LYS A 57 -51.78 7.12 24.28
C LYS A 57 -51.28 6.58 25.61
N LEU A 58 -50.65 5.41 25.58
CA LEU A 58 -49.80 4.92 26.68
C LEU A 58 -48.62 5.88 26.88
N VAL A 59 -48.27 6.13 28.15
CA VAL A 59 -47.18 7.01 28.56
C VAL A 59 -46.52 6.47 29.83
N THR A 60 -45.19 6.51 29.88
CA THR A 60 -44.44 6.34 31.14
C THR A 60 -44.09 7.70 31.73
N PHE A 61 -44.32 7.90 33.03
CA PHE A 61 -44.16 9.19 33.70
C PHE A 61 -43.72 9.06 35.16
N GLY A 62 -42.97 10.04 35.66
CA GLY A 62 -42.78 10.29 37.09
C GLY A 62 -43.73 11.37 37.61
N ILE A 63 -43.87 11.50 38.92
CA ILE A 63 -44.82 12.43 39.56
C ILE A 63 -44.08 13.48 40.39
N ASN A 64 -44.60 14.71 40.40
CA ASN A 64 -44.19 15.74 41.34
C ASN A 64 -45.43 16.39 42.00
N LEU A 65 -45.42 16.49 43.34
CA LEU A 65 -46.51 17.09 44.12
C LEU A 65 -46.31 18.60 44.25
N LYS A 66 -47.29 19.36 43.74
CA LYS A 66 -47.22 20.83 43.65
C LYS A 66 -48.37 21.47 44.42
N LYS A 67 -48.04 22.17 45.50
CA LYS A 67 -49.02 22.98 46.25
C LYS A 67 -49.50 24.15 45.37
N THR A 68 -50.81 24.32 45.22
CA THR A 68 -51.42 25.42 44.46
C THR A 68 -52.40 26.21 45.34
N LYS A 69 -52.80 27.41 44.89
CA LYS A 69 -53.76 28.26 45.63
C LYS A 69 -55.15 27.64 45.81
N THR A 70 -55.45 26.53 45.12
CA THR A 70 -56.72 25.80 45.19
C THR A 70 -56.56 24.37 45.76
N GLY A 71 -55.41 24.06 46.38
CA GLY A 71 -55.08 22.73 46.90
C GLY A 71 -53.82 22.12 46.27
N ASP A 72 -53.41 20.96 46.73
CA ASP A 72 -52.25 20.24 46.19
C ASP A 72 -52.63 19.51 44.89
N ARG A 73 -51.75 19.55 43.88
CA ARG A 73 -51.95 18.89 42.57
C ARG A 73 -50.74 18.04 42.21
N GLN A 74 -50.97 16.86 41.65
CA GLN A 74 -49.92 16.03 41.06
C GLN A 74 -49.67 16.46 39.62
N ASP A 75 -48.44 16.90 39.32
CA ASP A 75 -47.96 17.23 37.98
C ASP A 75 -47.07 16.09 37.44
N ALA A 76 -47.27 15.70 36.19
CA ALA A 76 -46.46 14.69 35.53
C ALA A 76 -45.07 15.25 35.17
N THR A 77 -44.07 14.37 35.16
CA THR A 77 -42.66 14.68 34.86
C THR A 77 -42.02 13.54 34.07
N ASN A 78 -40.94 13.84 33.33
CA ASN A 78 -40.18 12.87 32.52
C ASN A 78 -41.07 11.93 31.68
N CYS A 79 -42.09 12.49 31.05
CA CYS A 79 -43.10 11.77 30.29
C CYS A 79 -42.51 11.26 28.97
N ASN A 80 -42.67 9.98 28.68
CA ASN A 80 -42.23 9.38 27.41
C ASN A 80 -43.41 8.65 26.75
N LEU A 81 -43.80 9.13 25.57
CA LEU A 81 -44.90 8.61 24.75
C LEU A 81 -44.46 7.45 23.84
N ASN A 82 -43.15 7.29 23.62
CA ASN A 82 -42.55 6.17 22.88
C ASN A 82 -42.12 5.05 23.84
N CYS A 83 -42.99 4.72 24.81
CA CYS A 83 -42.69 3.79 25.90
C CYS A 83 -42.79 2.30 25.54
N GLU A 84 -43.10 1.92 24.28
CA GLU A 84 -43.28 0.52 23.85
C GLU A 84 -42.12 -0.39 24.30
N ASN A 85 -40.86 0.05 24.12
CA ASN A 85 -39.69 -0.77 24.47
C ASN A 85 -39.47 -0.88 25.99
N TYR A 86 -39.87 0.13 26.77
CA TYR A 86 -39.81 0.08 28.23
C TYR A 86 -40.85 -0.90 28.78
N ILE A 87 -42.08 -0.86 28.24
CA ILE A 87 -43.16 -1.82 28.54
C ILE A 87 -42.71 -3.27 28.31
N ILE A 88 -42.00 -3.54 27.21
CA ILE A 88 -41.50 -4.88 26.87
C ILE A 88 -40.34 -5.32 27.79
N LYS A 89 -39.54 -4.36 28.29
CA LYS A 89 -38.39 -4.63 29.18
C LYS A 89 -38.85 -4.99 30.59
N GLU A 90 -39.70 -4.16 31.19
CA GLU A 90 -40.15 -4.28 32.59
C GLU A 90 -41.43 -5.14 32.73
N LEU A 91 -41.83 -5.87 31.68
CA LEU A 91 -43.09 -6.60 31.58
C LEU A 91 -43.43 -7.52 32.78
N LEU A 92 -42.42 -8.13 33.41
CA LEU A 92 -42.59 -9.02 34.57
C LEU A 92 -42.77 -8.29 35.91
N ASN A 93 -42.49 -6.98 35.94
CA ASN A 93 -42.49 -6.14 37.14
C ASN A 93 -43.82 -5.36 37.30
N TYR A 94 -44.69 -5.37 36.29
CA TYR A 94 -46.00 -4.73 36.36
C TYR A 94 -47.03 -5.61 37.07
N ASP A 95 -47.90 -4.96 37.85
CA ASP A 95 -49.03 -5.62 38.49
C ASP A 95 -50.17 -5.92 37.51
N THR A 96 -51.15 -6.70 37.98
CA THR A 96 -52.34 -7.07 37.21
C THR A 96 -53.10 -5.86 36.65
N PRO A 97 -53.47 -4.83 37.46
CA PRO A 97 -54.13 -3.63 36.93
C PRO A 97 -53.34 -2.89 35.83
N VAL A 98 -52.03 -2.72 35.97
CA VAL A 98 -51.20 -2.05 34.96
C VAL A 98 -51.09 -2.88 33.68
N LEU A 99 -50.96 -4.20 33.79
CA LEU A 99 -50.99 -5.11 32.63
C LEU A 99 -52.33 -5.02 31.87
N GLU A 100 -53.45 -4.94 32.59
CA GLU A 100 -54.77 -4.77 31.98
C GLU A 100 -54.97 -3.39 31.34
N LEU A 101 -54.35 -2.32 31.88
CA LEU A 101 -54.27 -1.02 31.24
C LEU A 101 -53.44 -1.09 29.95
N ILE A 102 -52.25 -1.69 30.00
CA ILE A 102 -51.37 -1.87 28.84
C ILE A 102 -52.11 -2.61 27.73
N PHE A 103 -52.68 -3.79 28.00
CA PHE A 103 -53.34 -4.59 26.96
C PHE A 103 -54.62 -3.95 26.41
N ARG A 104 -55.27 -3.02 27.13
CA ARG A 104 -56.45 -2.28 26.65
C ARG A 104 -56.10 -1.18 25.64
N TYR A 105 -54.92 -0.57 25.75
CA TYR A 105 -54.52 0.58 24.92
C TYR A 105 -53.26 0.32 24.06
N ALA A 106 -52.68 -0.87 24.15
CA ALA A 106 -51.58 -1.30 23.29
C ALA A 106 -52.03 -1.52 21.84
N LYS A 107 -51.25 -1.01 20.88
CA LYS A 107 -51.41 -1.35 19.46
C LYS A 107 -51.20 -2.86 19.23
N PRO A 108 -51.82 -3.46 18.19
CA PRO A 108 -51.54 -4.85 17.81
C PRO A 108 -50.05 -5.18 17.62
N SER A 109 -49.27 -4.22 17.11
CA SER A 109 -47.81 -4.32 17.00
C SER A 109 -47.11 -4.53 18.35
N LEU A 110 -47.53 -3.81 19.41
CA LEU A 110 -46.99 -3.96 20.76
C LEU A 110 -47.43 -5.29 21.38
N ILE A 111 -48.69 -5.70 21.18
CA ILE A 111 -49.22 -6.98 21.65
C ILE A 111 -48.45 -8.16 21.02
N GLN A 112 -48.12 -8.09 19.72
CA GLN A 112 -47.25 -9.08 19.07
C GLN A 112 -45.82 -9.07 19.64
N LYS A 113 -45.20 -7.91 19.87
CA LYS A 113 -43.86 -7.81 20.50
C LYS A 113 -43.85 -8.45 21.89
N ILE A 114 -44.84 -8.13 22.73
CA ILE A 114 -45.02 -8.73 24.06
C ILE A 114 -45.22 -10.24 23.95
N SER A 115 -46.05 -10.72 23.02
CA SER A 115 -46.32 -12.15 22.81
C SER A 115 -45.10 -12.95 22.29
N ARG A 116 -44.14 -12.28 21.64
CA ARG A 116 -42.82 -12.86 21.31
C ARG A 116 -41.88 -12.85 22.52
N ARG A 117 -41.83 -11.75 23.27
CA ARG A 117 -41.02 -11.62 24.50
C ARG A 117 -41.40 -12.66 25.55
N ILE A 118 -42.70 -12.86 25.79
CA ILE A 118 -43.22 -13.87 26.72
C ILE A 118 -42.74 -15.27 26.35
N ARG A 119 -42.93 -15.71 25.10
CA ARG A 119 -42.46 -17.03 24.63
C ARG A 119 -40.95 -17.21 24.77
N ASN A 120 -40.17 -16.15 24.53
CA ASN A 120 -38.71 -16.19 24.68
C ASN A 120 -38.28 -16.38 26.14
N ILE A 121 -38.90 -15.66 27.10
CA ILE A 121 -38.61 -15.84 28.53
C ILE A 121 -39.09 -17.23 29.01
N GLU A 122 -40.30 -17.64 28.63
CA GLU A 122 -40.89 -18.92 29.01
C GLU A 122 -40.03 -20.12 28.57
N ASN A 123 -39.57 -20.12 27.32
CA ASN A 123 -38.70 -21.18 26.78
C ASN A 123 -37.31 -21.22 27.42
N ARG A 124 -36.92 -20.21 28.23
CA ARG A 124 -35.58 -20.05 28.81
C ARG A 124 -35.55 -20.04 30.33
N THR A 125 -36.69 -19.94 31.02
CA THR A 125 -36.74 -19.85 32.49
C THR A 125 -37.07 -21.19 33.16
N LEU A 126 -36.24 -21.57 34.12
CA LEU A 126 -36.47 -22.72 34.99
C LEU A 126 -37.19 -22.34 36.30
N GLU A 127 -37.29 -21.04 36.62
CA GLU A 127 -37.88 -20.55 37.88
C GLU A 127 -39.41 -20.53 37.85
N ASP A 128 -40.05 -21.23 38.79
CA ASP A 128 -41.51 -21.35 38.82
C ASP A 128 -42.23 -20.03 39.15
N GLU A 129 -41.63 -19.13 39.93
CA GLU A 129 -42.21 -17.80 40.19
C GLU A 129 -42.33 -16.97 38.90
N ILE A 130 -41.32 -17.05 38.02
CA ILE A 130 -41.35 -16.39 36.70
C ILE A 130 -42.38 -17.06 35.80
N LYS A 131 -42.51 -18.40 35.83
CA LYS A 131 -43.56 -19.13 35.07
C LYS A 131 -44.96 -18.73 35.54
N ILE A 132 -45.19 -18.55 36.84
CA ILE A 132 -46.45 -18.07 37.41
C ILE A 132 -46.76 -16.64 36.95
N LYS A 133 -45.78 -15.72 36.99
CA LYS A 133 -45.91 -14.36 36.45
C LYS A 133 -46.24 -14.37 34.95
N ILE A 134 -45.56 -15.20 34.16
CA ILE A 134 -45.83 -15.40 32.73
C ILE A 134 -47.24 -15.93 32.48
N ALA A 135 -47.70 -16.94 33.23
CA ALA A 135 -49.06 -17.47 33.13
C ALA A 135 -50.12 -16.39 33.45
N ASN A 136 -49.85 -15.55 34.46
CA ASN A 136 -50.71 -14.44 34.86
C ASN A 136 -50.78 -13.32 33.79
N ILE A 137 -49.68 -13.07 33.06
CA ILE A 137 -49.66 -12.15 31.91
C ILE A 137 -50.40 -12.79 30.71
N LYS A 138 -50.15 -14.08 30.42
CA LYS A 138 -50.77 -14.81 29.30
C LYS A 138 -52.29 -14.90 29.40
N SER A 139 -52.85 -15.11 30.59
CA SER A 139 -54.31 -15.19 30.78
C SER A 139 -55.05 -13.88 30.48
N ARG A 140 -54.32 -12.78 30.32
CA ARG A 140 -54.82 -11.42 30.01
C ARG A 140 -54.48 -10.94 28.60
N LEU A 141 -53.73 -11.71 27.82
CA LEU A 141 -53.53 -11.40 26.39
C LEU A 141 -54.86 -11.55 25.63
N PRO A 142 -55.17 -10.64 24.68
CA PRO A 142 -56.29 -10.81 23.77
C PRO A 142 -56.21 -12.15 23.00
N LYS A 143 -57.34 -12.88 22.95
CA LYS A 143 -57.36 -14.31 22.56
C LYS A 143 -57.06 -14.61 21.08
N GLU A 144 -56.96 -13.60 20.24
CA GLU A 144 -57.01 -13.71 18.78
C GLU A 144 -55.68 -14.16 18.13
N CYS A 145 -54.60 -14.38 18.89
CA CYS A 145 -53.23 -14.35 18.37
C CYS A 145 -52.44 -15.70 18.44
N ASN A 146 -53.10 -16.85 18.66
CA ASN A 146 -52.42 -18.06 19.20
C ASN A 146 -52.23 -19.29 18.27
N ASN A 147 -52.68 -19.31 17.00
CA ASN A 147 -52.61 -20.51 16.14
C ASN A 147 -52.01 -20.27 14.74
N ALA A 148 -50.84 -20.87 14.45
CA ALA A 148 -50.32 -21.20 13.12
C ALA A 148 -49.18 -22.23 13.23
N LYS A 149 -49.02 -23.14 12.23
CA LYS A 149 -47.98 -24.19 12.18
C LYS A 149 -47.44 -24.40 10.74
N VAL A 150 -46.33 -25.12 10.61
CA VAL A 150 -45.49 -25.33 9.39
C VAL A 150 -45.73 -26.71 8.76
N ILE A 151 -45.62 -26.83 7.42
CA ILE A 151 -45.49 -28.07 6.61
C ILE A 151 -44.54 -27.78 5.41
N GLU A 152 -43.92 -28.82 4.82
CA GLU A 152 -42.84 -28.79 3.82
C GLU A 152 -43.30 -29.13 2.36
N ASN A 153 -42.35 -29.29 1.42
CA ASN A 153 -42.50 -29.45 -0.05
C ASN A 153 -43.26 -30.75 -0.48
N ASP A 154 -43.86 -30.92 -1.68
CA ASP A 154 -43.17 -30.91 -2.99
C ASP A 154 -44.10 -30.92 -4.26
N VAL A 155 -43.49 -30.68 -5.44
CA VAL A 155 -43.92 -30.79 -6.87
C VAL A 155 -45.43 -30.83 -7.28
N LEU A 156 -45.90 -29.82 -8.03
CA LEU A 156 -46.40 -29.94 -9.44
C LEU A 156 -46.92 -28.60 -10.04
N VAL A 157 -46.60 -28.38 -11.32
CA VAL A 157 -47.01 -27.25 -12.20
C VAL A 157 -47.86 -27.88 -13.33
N PRO A 158 -49.02 -27.33 -13.80
CA PRO A 158 -49.16 -25.92 -14.23
C PRO A 158 -50.50 -25.19 -13.98
N SER A 159 -50.42 -23.86 -13.90
CA SER A 159 -51.49 -22.93 -14.33
C SER A 159 -50.91 -21.52 -14.55
N ILE A 160 -51.11 -20.95 -15.74
CA ILE A 160 -50.72 -19.58 -16.14
C ILE A 160 -51.84 -19.04 -17.05
N PRO A 161 -52.26 -17.76 -17.01
CA PRO A 161 -51.93 -16.68 -16.07
C PRO A 161 -53.14 -16.12 -15.30
N LEU A 162 -52.86 -15.39 -14.22
CA LEU A 162 -53.57 -14.15 -13.88
C LEU A 162 -52.49 -13.10 -13.59
N GLU A 163 -52.66 -11.87 -14.09
CA GLU A 163 -51.57 -10.88 -14.10
C GLU A 163 -51.27 -10.30 -12.71
N PRO A 164 -49.99 -9.99 -12.41
CA PRO A 164 -49.59 -9.40 -11.14
C PRO A 164 -49.83 -7.89 -11.12
N ASN A 165 -50.42 -7.34 -10.06
CA ASN A 165 -50.33 -5.91 -9.76
C ASN A 165 -50.68 -5.57 -8.29
N SER A 166 -49.66 -5.53 -7.42
CA SER A 166 -49.55 -4.59 -6.27
C SER A 166 -48.29 -4.85 -5.42
N THR A 167 -47.09 -4.76 -6.00
CA THR A 167 -45.86 -4.69 -5.20
C THR A 167 -45.70 -3.29 -4.62
N THR A 168 -45.80 -3.16 -3.30
CA THR A 168 -45.50 -1.90 -2.60
C THR A 168 -44.00 -1.63 -2.60
N PHE A 169 -43.55 -0.73 -3.47
CA PHE A 169 -42.15 -0.31 -3.58
C PHE A 169 -41.68 0.47 -2.34
N SER A 170 -40.38 0.40 -2.04
CA SER A 170 -39.72 1.30 -1.08
C SER A 170 -39.70 2.75 -1.59
N PHE A 171 -39.38 3.70 -0.71
CA PHE A 171 -39.28 5.12 -1.08
C PHE A 171 -38.27 5.35 -2.22
N LEU A 172 -37.07 4.78 -2.13
CA LEU A 172 -36.06 4.88 -3.19
C LEU A 172 -36.47 4.13 -4.47
N GLN A 173 -37.05 2.93 -4.35
CA GLN A 173 -37.60 2.22 -5.52
C GLN A 173 -38.66 3.07 -6.24
N THR A 174 -39.55 3.74 -5.49
CA THR A 174 -40.59 4.62 -6.04
C THR A 174 -39.98 5.82 -6.77
N ILE A 175 -38.95 6.46 -6.20
CA ILE A 175 -38.25 7.58 -6.84
C ILE A 175 -37.54 7.12 -8.13
N PHE A 176 -36.83 6.00 -8.10
CA PHE A 176 -36.12 5.51 -9.27
C PHE A 176 -37.06 5.03 -10.38
N HIS A 177 -38.20 4.41 -10.03
CA HIS A 177 -39.25 4.06 -11.02
C HIS A 177 -39.98 5.28 -11.61
N ALA A 178 -39.95 6.44 -10.93
CA ALA A 178 -40.59 7.67 -11.40
C ALA A 178 -39.69 8.56 -12.30
N ASN A 179 -38.42 8.19 -12.51
CA ASN A 179 -37.43 8.98 -13.23
C ASN A 179 -36.80 8.21 -14.40
N THR A 180 -36.17 8.92 -15.34
CA THR A 180 -35.51 8.29 -16.50
C THR A 180 -34.19 7.61 -16.08
N PRO A 181 -33.69 6.60 -16.84
CA PRO A 181 -32.43 5.92 -16.53
C PRO A 181 -31.24 6.88 -16.41
N GLU A 182 -31.17 7.90 -17.27
CA GLU A 182 -30.09 8.89 -17.31
C GLU A 182 -30.13 9.80 -16.07
N TYR A 183 -31.32 10.15 -15.59
CA TYR A 183 -31.48 10.88 -14.33
C TYR A 183 -31.11 9.98 -13.14
N ASN A 184 -31.56 8.72 -13.14
CA ASN A 184 -31.30 7.76 -12.08
C ASN A 184 -29.80 7.46 -11.90
N VAL A 185 -29.01 7.41 -12.97
CA VAL A 185 -27.54 7.28 -12.88
C VAL A 185 -26.91 8.45 -12.13
N ASN A 186 -27.40 9.68 -12.34
CA ASN A 186 -26.89 10.86 -11.62
C ASN A 186 -27.39 10.91 -10.17
N LEU A 187 -28.66 10.59 -9.93
CA LEU A 187 -29.23 10.47 -8.58
C LEU A 187 -28.53 9.38 -7.75
N PHE A 188 -28.23 8.23 -8.36
CA PHE A 188 -27.47 7.14 -7.76
C PHE A 188 -26.10 7.60 -7.24
N ARG A 189 -25.33 8.34 -8.06
CA ARG A 189 -24.02 8.88 -7.68
C ARG A 189 -24.11 9.76 -6.43
N ILE A 190 -25.06 10.71 -6.45
CA ILE A 190 -25.31 11.62 -5.32
C ILE A 190 -25.69 10.86 -4.04
N LEU A 191 -26.52 9.82 -4.14
CA LEU A 191 -26.92 9.01 -2.98
C LEU A 191 -25.77 8.14 -2.44
N VAL A 192 -24.93 7.56 -3.30
CA VAL A 192 -23.74 6.79 -2.89
C VAL A 192 -22.69 7.67 -2.19
N GLU A 193 -22.51 8.90 -2.65
CA GLU A 193 -21.68 9.92 -1.99
C GLU A 193 -22.29 10.41 -0.67
N GLY A 194 -23.61 10.53 -0.61
CA GLY A 194 -24.36 10.92 0.59
C GLY A 194 -24.26 9.92 1.74
N ILE A 195 -24.15 8.62 1.47
CA ILE A 195 -23.91 7.59 2.50
C ILE A 195 -22.47 7.72 3.02
N LYS A 196 -22.32 8.30 4.22
CA LYS A 196 -21.03 8.45 4.91
C LYS A 196 -20.71 7.27 5.82
N THR A 197 -21.69 6.82 6.61
CA THR A 197 -21.55 5.73 7.59
C THR A 197 -22.83 4.91 7.64
N ILE A 198 -22.72 3.58 7.65
CA ILE A 198 -23.85 2.65 7.76
C ILE A 198 -23.89 2.14 9.20
N GLU A 199 -24.69 2.84 10.02
CA GLU A 199 -24.79 2.64 11.47
C GLU A 199 -26.21 2.34 11.98
N ASN A 200 -27.20 2.38 11.09
CA ASN A 200 -28.60 2.14 11.40
C ASN A 200 -29.34 1.44 10.24
N ALA A 201 -30.51 0.86 10.52
CA ALA A 201 -31.26 0.06 9.57
C ALA A 201 -31.74 0.85 8.34
N GLU A 202 -32.09 2.13 8.50
CA GLU A 202 -32.57 2.96 7.39
C GLU A 202 -31.46 3.21 6.37
N VAL A 203 -30.26 3.62 6.83
CA VAL A 203 -29.10 3.82 5.95
C VAL A 203 -28.61 2.48 5.36
N TYR A 204 -28.74 1.37 6.09
CA TYR A 204 -28.44 0.04 5.56
C TYR A 204 -29.40 -0.35 4.43
N ASP A 205 -30.71 -0.14 4.59
CA ASP A 205 -31.70 -0.49 3.56
C ASP A 205 -31.56 0.43 2.32
N GLN A 206 -31.18 1.70 2.51
CA GLN A 206 -30.77 2.58 1.41
C GLN A 206 -29.50 2.08 0.69
N ALA A 207 -28.47 1.69 1.44
CA ALA A 207 -27.23 1.12 0.88
C ALA A 207 -27.51 -0.18 0.10
N LYS A 208 -28.35 -1.07 0.64
CA LYS A 208 -28.76 -2.33 0.01
C LYS A 208 -29.48 -2.08 -1.33
N PHE A 209 -30.42 -1.13 -1.36
CA PHE A 209 -31.08 -0.73 -2.62
C PHE A 209 -30.07 -0.21 -3.66
N LEU A 210 -29.11 0.62 -3.27
CA LEU A 210 -28.09 1.13 -4.20
C LEU A 210 -27.17 0.01 -4.72
N LEU A 211 -26.81 -0.98 -3.89
CA LEU A 211 -26.05 -2.16 -4.33
C LEU A 211 -26.85 -3.01 -5.33
N GLU A 212 -28.13 -3.23 -5.07
CA GLU A 212 -29.04 -3.95 -5.99
C GLU A 212 -29.21 -3.20 -7.31
N TYR A 213 -29.37 -1.87 -7.28
CA TYR A 213 -29.44 -1.01 -8.47
C TYR A 213 -28.14 -1.05 -9.29
N ASN A 214 -26.99 -0.89 -8.64
CA ASN A 214 -25.69 -0.92 -9.31
C ASN A 214 -25.42 -2.28 -9.96
N LYS A 215 -25.78 -3.39 -9.30
CA LYS A 215 -25.67 -4.75 -9.84
C LYS A 215 -26.55 -4.97 -11.08
N LYS A 216 -27.62 -4.18 -11.26
CA LYS A 216 -28.51 -4.24 -12.43
C LYS A 216 -28.04 -3.33 -13.57
N GLU A 217 -27.69 -2.08 -13.28
CA GLU A 217 -27.37 -1.07 -14.30
C GLU A 217 -25.87 -0.92 -14.61
N SER A 218 -24.99 -1.52 -13.80
CA SER A 218 -23.52 -1.51 -13.98
C SER A 218 -22.93 -0.09 -14.14
N VAL A 219 -23.11 0.75 -13.11
CA VAL A 219 -22.75 2.17 -13.17
C VAL A 219 -21.23 2.34 -13.10
N VAL A 220 -20.64 2.76 -14.22
CA VAL A 220 -19.20 3.00 -14.38
C VAL A 220 -18.64 3.91 -13.27
N GLY A 221 -17.58 3.43 -12.62
CA GLY A 221 -16.87 4.05 -11.49
C GLY A 221 -17.29 3.54 -10.11
N TYR A 222 -18.22 2.58 -10.03
CA TYR A 222 -18.74 2.03 -8.78
C TYR A 222 -18.66 0.50 -8.73
N GLU A 223 -17.70 -0.10 -9.43
CA GLU A 223 -17.53 -1.55 -9.56
C GLU A 223 -17.28 -2.22 -8.20
N ASP A 224 -16.45 -1.60 -7.36
CA ASP A 224 -16.08 -2.10 -6.02
C ASP A 224 -16.96 -1.50 -4.89
N LEU A 225 -18.21 -1.06 -5.21
CA LEU A 225 -19.11 -0.37 -4.26
C LEU A 225 -19.44 -1.17 -2.99
N THR A 226 -19.59 -2.50 -3.09
CA THR A 226 -19.81 -3.37 -1.93
C THR A 226 -18.69 -3.23 -0.89
N ALA A 227 -17.44 -3.10 -1.35
CA ALA A 227 -16.31 -2.88 -0.46
C ALA A 227 -16.31 -1.48 0.17
N SER A 228 -16.68 -0.45 -0.61
CA SER A 228 -16.87 0.92 -0.08
C SER A 228 -17.91 0.97 1.04
N PHE A 229 -19.08 0.36 0.83
CA PHE A 229 -20.13 0.29 1.86
C PHE A 229 -19.76 -0.62 3.04
N TYR A 230 -18.99 -1.69 2.84
CA TYR A 230 -18.46 -2.49 3.93
C TYR A 230 -17.51 -1.68 4.83
N GLN A 231 -16.60 -0.90 4.27
CA GLN A 231 -15.68 -0.06 5.06
C GLN A 231 -16.40 1.15 5.72
N LYS A 232 -17.51 1.63 5.13
CA LYS A 232 -18.39 2.62 5.76
C LYS A 232 -19.32 2.04 6.84
N SER A 233 -19.38 0.71 7.02
CA SER A 233 -20.29 0.06 7.98
C SER A 233 -19.68 -0.08 9.37
N THR A 234 -20.50 0.10 10.42
CA THR A 234 -20.13 -0.32 11.78
C THR A 234 -20.14 -1.85 11.88
N ASN A 235 -19.53 -2.43 12.92
CA ASN A 235 -19.32 -3.87 13.02
C ASN A 235 -20.62 -4.71 12.91
N ASP A 236 -21.73 -4.22 13.47
CA ASP A 236 -23.02 -4.90 13.36
C ASP A 236 -23.56 -4.91 11.92
N TYR A 237 -23.32 -3.85 11.15
CA TYR A 237 -23.75 -3.78 9.74
C TYR A 237 -22.75 -4.41 8.77
N LYS A 238 -21.45 -4.46 9.11
CA LYS A 238 -20.46 -5.35 8.46
C LYS A 238 -20.90 -6.81 8.58
N PHE A 239 -21.23 -7.26 9.79
CA PHE A 239 -21.80 -8.59 10.01
C PHE A 239 -23.10 -8.77 9.22
N LYS A 240 -24.02 -7.79 9.25
CA LYS A 240 -25.28 -7.87 8.51
C LYS A 240 -25.09 -7.93 6.99
N LEU A 241 -24.15 -7.18 6.39
CA LEU A 241 -23.83 -7.29 4.95
C LEU A 241 -23.40 -8.72 4.60
N TRP A 242 -22.59 -9.36 5.44
CA TRP A 242 -22.18 -10.74 5.24
C TRP A 242 -23.33 -11.73 5.45
N PHE A 243 -24.07 -11.58 6.56
CA PHE A 243 -25.17 -12.45 6.96
C PHE A 243 -26.35 -12.43 5.98
N ASP A 244 -26.71 -11.26 5.43
CA ASP A 244 -27.70 -11.10 4.35
C ASP A 244 -27.21 -11.63 2.99
N GLY A 245 -25.95 -12.10 2.88
CA GLY A 245 -25.39 -12.62 1.62
C GLY A 245 -24.95 -11.56 0.61
N ILE A 246 -24.72 -10.32 1.05
CA ILE A 246 -24.34 -9.18 0.19
C ILE A 246 -22.81 -9.12 -0.01
N THR A 247 -22.04 -9.64 0.95
CA THR A 247 -20.59 -9.87 0.82
C THR A 247 -20.21 -11.28 1.29
N ASP A 248 -19.18 -11.86 0.68
CA ASP A 248 -18.66 -13.20 1.05
C ASP A 248 -17.64 -13.15 2.19
N TYR A 249 -17.09 -11.97 2.51
CA TYR A 249 -16.12 -11.76 3.60
C TYR A 249 -16.70 -10.97 4.78
N CYS A 250 -16.18 -11.24 5.97
CA CYS A 250 -16.43 -10.48 7.20
C CYS A 250 -15.18 -10.56 8.10
N ASP A 251 -14.90 -9.53 8.88
CA ASP A 251 -13.72 -9.48 9.76
C ASP A 251 -13.84 -10.57 10.86
N THR A 252 -12.79 -11.38 11.06
CA THR A 252 -12.84 -12.57 11.93
C THR A 252 -13.25 -12.26 13.37
N ASP A 253 -12.81 -11.13 13.92
CA ASP A 253 -13.19 -10.70 15.27
C ASP A 253 -14.68 -10.36 15.39
N ILE A 254 -15.31 -9.87 14.31
CA ILE A 254 -16.75 -9.61 14.25
C ILE A 254 -17.52 -10.93 14.17
N LEU A 255 -17.07 -11.87 13.33
CA LEU A 255 -17.65 -13.21 13.27
C LEU A 255 -17.55 -13.93 14.62
N LYS A 256 -16.41 -13.80 15.31
CA LYS A 256 -16.19 -14.36 16.65
C LYS A 256 -17.08 -13.71 17.70
N ASP A 257 -17.12 -12.38 17.80
CA ASP A 257 -18.03 -11.65 18.69
C ASP A 257 -19.49 -12.09 18.49
N LYS A 258 -19.95 -12.16 17.24
CA LYS A 258 -21.32 -12.55 16.90
C LYS A 258 -21.60 -14.05 17.06
N PHE A 259 -20.57 -14.90 17.03
CA PHE A 259 -20.69 -16.32 17.36
C PHE A 259 -20.70 -16.55 18.88
N GLU A 260 -19.89 -15.84 19.66
CA GLU A 260 -19.84 -15.97 21.13
C GLU A 260 -21.08 -15.34 21.79
N THR A 261 -21.50 -14.14 21.33
CA THR A 261 -22.68 -13.41 21.87
C THR A 261 -24.01 -13.81 21.24
N GLY A 262 -24.00 -14.48 20.09
CA GLY A 262 -25.20 -14.86 19.33
C GLY A 262 -26.07 -15.92 20.01
N ASP A 263 -27.35 -15.95 19.64
CA ASP A 263 -28.21 -17.10 19.94
C ASP A 263 -27.93 -18.27 18.99
N ASP A 264 -28.55 -19.42 19.27
CA ASP A 264 -28.26 -20.67 18.56
C ASP A 264 -28.66 -20.62 17.08
N ALA A 265 -29.58 -19.73 16.69
CA ALA A 265 -29.94 -19.50 15.30
C ALA A 265 -28.88 -18.64 14.58
N VAL A 266 -28.36 -17.59 15.23
CA VAL A 266 -27.22 -16.82 14.71
C VAL A 266 -25.98 -17.71 14.58
N LYS A 267 -25.66 -18.48 15.63
CA LYS A 267 -24.57 -19.47 15.63
C LYS A 267 -24.73 -20.47 14.50
N HIS A 268 -25.89 -21.11 14.36
CA HIS A 268 -26.12 -22.08 13.28
C HIS A 268 -25.95 -21.46 11.89
N ASN A 269 -26.44 -20.24 11.65
CA ASN A 269 -26.25 -19.56 10.36
C ASN A 269 -24.78 -19.17 10.10
N ILE A 270 -24.03 -18.74 11.13
CA ILE A 270 -22.58 -18.53 11.03
C ILE A 270 -21.89 -19.84 10.66
N LEU A 271 -22.24 -20.96 11.31
CA LEU A 271 -21.69 -22.28 10.99
C LEU A 271 -22.03 -22.70 9.56
N GLN A 272 -23.29 -22.63 9.12
CA GLN A 272 -23.66 -22.99 7.74
C GLN A 272 -22.91 -22.13 6.71
N ARG A 273 -22.81 -20.81 6.91
CA ARG A 273 -22.13 -19.90 5.98
C ARG A 273 -20.60 -20.07 5.98
N CYS A 274 -20.01 -20.41 7.12
CA CYS A 274 -18.58 -20.73 7.24
C CYS A 274 -18.23 -22.22 6.97
N LYS A 275 -19.22 -23.08 6.67
CA LYS A 275 -19.08 -24.56 6.70
C LYS A 275 -18.50 -25.11 8.02
N GLY A 276 -18.85 -24.51 9.17
CA GLY A 276 -18.41 -24.93 10.50
C GLY A 276 -19.20 -26.11 11.09
N SER A 277 -18.54 -26.84 11.96
CA SER A 277 -19.11 -27.87 12.84
C SER A 277 -19.85 -27.24 14.02
N GLU A 278 -20.72 -28.01 14.69
CA GLU A 278 -21.41 -27.62 15.93
C GLU A 278 -20.49 -27.06 17.03
N ASN A 279 -19.20 -27.40 17.00
CA ASN A 279 -18.17 -26.94 17.95
C ASN A 279 -17.39 -25.68 17.50
N GLY A 280 -17.77 -25.03 16.39
CA GLY A 280 -17.14 -23.80 15.90
C GLY A 280 -15.98 -23.98 14.90
N TYR A 281 -15.47 -25.20 14.72
CA TYR A 281 -14.35 -25.48 13.80
C TYR A 281 -14.83 -25.62 12.36
N LEU A 282 -14.14 -25.01 11.40
CA LEU A 282 -14.38 -25.17 9.95
C LEU A 282 -14.28 -26.65 9.54
N VAL A 283 -15.30 -27.16 8.84
CA VAL A 283 -15.35 -28.53 8.31
C VAL A 283 -14.97 -28.49 6.84
N LEU A 284 -13.86 -29.16 6.52
CA LEU A 284 -13.50 -29.46 5.14
C LEU A 284 -14.44 -30.55 4.60
N ASP A 285 -15.16 -30.19 3.54
CA ASP A 285 -16.27 -30.94 2.94
C ASP A 285 -15.75 -32.15 2.14
N ASN A 286 -15.44 -33.23 2.85
CA ASN A 286 -14.70 -34.38 2.34
C ASN A 286 -15.53 -35.35 1.46
N GLN A 287 -15.96 -34.90 0.27
CA GLN A 287 -16.47 -35.78 -0.80
C GLN A 287 -15.66 -35.70 -2.10
N VAL A 288 -14.41 -36.19 -1.99
CA VAL A 288 -13.56 -36.79 -3.03
C VAL A 288 -13.86 -36.41 -4.50
N LYS A 289 -13.09 -35.45 -5.01
CA LYS A 289 -12.10 -35.82 -6.04
C LYS A 289 -10.72 -35.83 -5.38
N LYS A 290 -9.90 -36.83 -5.73
CA LYS A 290 -8.56 -37.00 -5.14
C LYS A 290 -7.50 -36.19 -5.89
N THR A 291 -7.72 -34.89 -6.03
CA THR A 291 -6.63 -33.92 -6.12
C THR A 291 -6.05 -33.79 -4.71
N THR A 292 -4.73 -33.91 -4.57
CA THR A 292 -4.07 -33.61 -3.29
C THR A 292 -4.10 -32.10 -3.10
N GLU A 293 -5.05 -31.60 -2.31
CA GLU A 293 -4.98 -30.22 -1.84
C GLU A 293 -3.69 -30.03 -1.05
N ILE A 294 -2.92 -29.00 -1.42
CA ILE A 294 -1.70 -28.58 -0.74
C ILE A 294 -1.89 -27.12 -0.34
N GLU A 295 -1.39 -26.78 0.84
CA GLU A 295 -1.42 -25.43 1.40
C GLU A 295 -0.17 -25.26 2.27
N GLU A 296 0.92 -24.82 1.65
CA GLU A 296 2.28 -24.81 2.22
C GLU A 296 2.90 -23.41 2.08
N VAL A 297 3.72 -23.01 3.06
CA VAL A 297 4.44 -21.73 3.05
C VAL A 297 5.95 -22.00 2.98
N TYR A 298 6.62 -21.31 2.06
CA TYR A 298 8.07 -21.42 1.86
C TYR A 298 8.73 -20.05 2.02
N PHE A 299 9.80 -20.02 2.82
CA PHE A 299 10.68 -18.86 3.07
C PHE A 299 12.10 -19.07 2.53
N SER A 300 12.34 -20.14 1.77
CA SER A 300 13.64 -20.46 1.16
C SER A 300 13.48 -21.47 0.02
N GLY A 301 14.44 -21.47 -0.93
CA GLY A 301 14.42 -22.37 -2.08
C GLY A 301 13.27 -22.11 -3.07
N ILE A 302 12.76 -20.87 -3.10
CA ILE A 302 11.53 -20.48 -3.80
C ILE A 302 11.70 -20.63 -5.32
N LYS A 303 12.80 -20.15 -5.93
CA LYS A 303 13.09 -20.35 -7.37
C LYS A 303 12.95 -21.82 -7.78
N ARG A 304 13.58 -22.72 -7.01
CA ARG A 304 13.55 -24.19 -7.25
C ARG A 304 12.14 -24.76 -7.18
N LEU A 305 11.30 -24.31 -6.24
CA LEU A 305 9.92 -24.77 -6.11
C LEU A 305 9.05 -24.31 -7.29
N ILE A 306 9.18 -23.04 -7.68
CA ILE A 306 8.47 -22.48 -8.84
C ILE A 306 8.86 -23.25 -10.11
N LEU A 307 10.16 -23.45 -10.37
CA LEU A 307 10.65 -24.24 -11.51
C LEU A 307 10.12 -25.68 -11.51
N GLN A 308 10.04 -26.33 -10.35
CA GLN A 308 9.52 -27.69 -10.22
C GLN A 308 8.02 -27.80 -10.55
N GLU A 309 7.22 -26.76 -10.31
CA GLU A 309 5.79 -26.75 -10.64
C GLU A 309 5.52 -26.23 -12.06
N LEU A 310 6.25 -25.19 -12.53
CA LEU A 310 6.22 -24.77 -13.93
C LEU A 310 6.59 -25.93 -14.86
N GLY A 311 7.63 -26.71 -14.52
CA GLY A 311 8.03 -27.91 -15.26
C GLY A 311 6.92 -28.98 -15.37
N LYS A 312 5.96 -29.01 -14.43
CA LYS A 312 4.82 -29.94 -14.46
C LYS A 312 3.65 -29.45 -15.32
N ALA A 313 3.57 -28.16 -15.65
CA ALA A 313 2.46 -27.55 -16.39
C ALA A 313 2.21 -28.20 -17.77
N LYS A 314 0.93 -28.29 -18.17
CA LYS A 314 0.43 -28.94 -19.39
C LYS A 314 -0.70 -28.21 -20.13
N LYS A 315 -1.28 -27.14 -19.59
CA LYS A 315 -2.40 -26.38 -20.22
C LYS A 315 -2.14 -24.88 -20.27
N SER A 316 -1.87 -24.26 -19.11
CA SER A 316 -1.72 -22.81 -19.00
C SER A 316 -0.88 -22.37 -17.80
N ILE A 317 -0.25 -21.22 -17.96
CA ILE A 317 0.49 -20.50 -16.91
C ILE A 317 0.08 -19.03 -17.00
N GLN A 318 -0.45 -18.46 -15.92
CA GLN A 318 -0.85 -17.06 -15.82
C GLN A 318 -0.05 -16.38 -14.70
N ILE A 319 0.79 -15.39 -15.03
CA ILE A 319 1.76 -14.80 -14.09
C ILE A 319 1.53 -13.29 -13.98
N ALA A 320 1.35 -12.79 -12.75
CA ALA A 320 1.33 -11.36 -12.43
C ALA A 320 2.40 -11.08 -11.37
N VAL A 321 3.57 -10.63 -11.81
CA VAL A 321 4.73 -10.34 -10.94
C VAL A 321 5.29 -8.96 -11.24
N ALA A 322 5.48 -8.14 -10.21
CA ALA A 322 5.94 -6.76 -10.40
C ALA A 322 7.28 -6.69 -11.16
N TRP A 323 8.26 -7.50 -10.72
CA TRP A 323 9.57 -7.62 -11.37
C TRP A 323 9.91 -9.06 -11.74
N PHE A 324 10.53 -9.22 -12.92
CA PHE A 324 10.96 -10.47 -13.52
C PHE A 324 12.24 -10.25 -14.33
N THR A 325 13.36 -10.80 -13.86
CA THR A 325 14.69 -10.72 -14.50
C THR A 325 15.42 -12.05 -14.54
N ASN A 326 14.93 -13.08 -13.84
CA ASN A 326 15.58 -14.37 -13.72
C ASN A 326 15.47 -15.21 -15.01
N ALA A 327 16.61 -15.51 -15.65
CA ALA A 327 16.63 -16.21 -16.93
C ALA A 327 16.20 -17.69 -16.83
N GLU A 328 16.50 -18.38 -15.72
CA GLU A 328 16.12 -19.79 -15.53
C GLU A 328 14.59 -19.95 -15.51
N LEU A 329 13.89 -19.03 -14.86
CA LEU A 329 12.43 -18.93 -14.90
C LEU A 329 11.91 -18.52 -16.28
N PHE A 330 12.57 -17.59 -16.98
CA PHE A 330 12.17 -17.15 -18.32
C PHE A 330 12.29 -18.24 -19.39
N ASP A 331 13.41 -18.96 -19.44
CA ASP A 331 13.60 -20.06 -20.37
C ASP A 331 12.67 -21.24 -20.05
N MET A 332 12.32 -21.47 -18.77
CA MET A 332 11.25 -22.41 -18.41
C MET A 332 9.90 -22.01 -19.02
N LEU A 333 9.56 -20.72 -19.10
CA LEU A 333 8.34 -20.28 -19.81
C LEU A 333 8.43 -20.46 -21.33
N CYS A 334 9.59 -20.18 -21.93
CA CYS A 334 9.81 -20.40 -23.37
C CYS A 334 9.66 -21.88 -23.73
N ASN A 335 10.32 -22.77 -22.98
CA ASN A 335 10.19 -24.22 -23.15
C ASN A 335 8.73 -24.70 -22.99
N LYS A 336 7.94 -24.02 -22.14
CA LYS A 336 6.52 -24.33 -21.95
C LYS A 336 5.64 -23.86 -23.10
N LEU A 337 5.94 -22.71 -23.71
CA LEU A 337 5.31 -22.30 -24.96
C LEU A 337 5.63 -23.28 -26.10
N GLU A 338 6.86 -23.77 -26.18
CA GLU A 338 7.29 -24.82 -27.13
C GLU A 338 6.60 -26.18 -26.87
N GLU A 339 6.32 -26.53 -25.60
CA GLU A 339 5.43 -27.65 -25.23
C GLU A 339 3.94 -27.41 -25.58
N GLY A 340 3.56 -26.21 -26.05
CA GLY A 340 2.18 -25.83 -26.36
C GLY A 340 1.33 -25.37 -25.17
N VAL A 341 1.95 -25.11 -24.02
CA VAL A 341 1.28 -24.56 -22.81
C VAL A 341 1.03 -23.07 -23.03
N LYS A 342 -0.19 -22.60 -22.76
CA LYS A 342 -0.55 -21.17 -22.94
C LYS A 342 0.06 -20.33 -21.81
N VAL A 343 1.03 -19.47 -22.11
CA VAL A 343 1.61 -18.55 -21.11
C VAL A 343 1.12 -17.12 -21.32
N GLU A 344 0.47 -16.55 -20.30
CA GLU A 344 0.10 -15.13 -20.22
C GLU A 344 0.86 -14.48 -19.05
N LEU A 345 1.51 -13.35 -19.30
CA LEU A 345 2.45 -12.69 -18.38
C LEU A 345 2.11 -11.20 -18.27
N ILE A 346 1.95 -10.71 -17.03
CA ILE A 346 1.77 -9.31 -16.68
C ILE A 346 2.93 -8.87 -15.78
N ILE A 347 3.66 -7.84 -16.19
CA ILE A 347 4.78 -7.24 -15.45
C ILE A 347 4.73 -5.70 -15.54
N ILE A 348 5.44 -5.00 -14.65
CA ILE A 348 5.57 -3.54 -14.75
C ILE A 348 6.41 -3.18 -15.98
N ASN A 349 6.01 -2.15 -16.73
CA ASN A 349 6.86 -1.55 -17.76
C ASN A 349 7.80 -0.53 -17.11
N ASP A 350 8.96 -1.00 -16.67
CA ASP A 350 9.98 -0.16 -16.06
C ASP A 350 11.39 -0.58 -16.48
N TYR A 351 12.37 0.17 -15.99
CA TYR A 351 13.79 -0.06 -16.26
C TYR A 351 14.40 -1.25 -15.50
N ILE A 352 13.67 -1.97 -14.65
CA ILE A 352 14.15 -3.25 -14.09
C ILE A 352 13.76 -4.39 -15.04
N ASN A 353 12.52 -4.41 -15.51
CA ASN A 353 12.04 -5.47 -16.42
C ASN A 353 12.50 -5.28 -17.87
N ASN A 354 12.35 -4.07 -18.41
CA ASN A 354 12.35 -3.81 -19.85
C ASN A 354 13.55 -2.92 -20.28
N TRP A 355 14.74 -3.12 -19.74
CA TRP A 355 15.95 -2.35 -20.11
C TRP A 355 16.73 -2.98 -21.29
N GLU A 356 17.72 -2.24 -21.82
CA GLU A 356 18.54 -2.60 -23.00
C GLU A 356 19.27 -3.96 -22.92
N TYR A 357 19.43 -4.54 -21.72
CA TYR A 357 20.00 -5.89 -21.51
C TYR A 357 19.07 -6.76 -20.62
N GLY A 358 17.75 -6.57 -20.74
CA GLY A 358 16.72 -7.29 -20.00
C GLY A 358 16.51 -8.75 -20.43
N LEU A 359 15.37 -9.32 -20.04
CA LEU A 359 14.91 -10.59 -20.61
C LEU A 359 14.43 -10.35 -22.05
N PRO A 360 14.75 -11.23 -23.02
CA PRO A 360 14.42 -11.03 -24.43
C PRO A 360 12.95 -11.38 -24.70
N PHE A 361 12.02 -10.54 -24.21
CA PHE A 361 10.59 -10.79 -24.28
C PHE A 361 10.05 -10.93 -25.71
N GLU A 362 10.78 -10.46 -26.73
CA GLU A 362 10.52 -10.71 -28.14
C GLU A 362 10.54 -12.22 -28.47
N LYS A 363 11.46 -12.98 -27.86
CA LYS A 363 11.48 -14.47 -27.95
C LYS A 363 10.18 -15.04 -27.38
N PHE A 364 9.78 -14.59 -26.19
CA PHE A 364 8.56 -15.05 -25.53
C PHE A 364 7.30 -14.77 -26.37
N VAL A 365 7.17 -13.59 -26.98
CA VAL A 365 6.02 -13.24 -27.84
C VAL A 365 6.06 -13.96 -29.19
N SER A 366 7.25 -14.16 -29.78
CA SER A 366 7.41 -14.95 -31.02
C SER A 366 7.01 -16.43 -30.85
N LEU A 367 7.19 -16.98 -29.64
CA LEU A 367 6.69 -18.29 -29.21
C LEU A 367 5.19 -18.29 -28.82
N ASN A 368 4.41 -17.30 -29.28
CA ASN A 368 2.99 -17.10 -28.95
C ASN A 368 2.67 -16.84 -27.47
N GLY A 369 3.65 -16.50 -26.64
CA GLY A 369 3.44 -15.97 -25.28
C GLY A 369 2.76 -14.60 -25.32
N LYS A 370 1.88 -14.32 -24.36
CA LYS A 370 1.19 -13.02 -24.28
C LYS A 370 1.77 -12.18 -23.17
N LEU A 371 2.49 -11.12 -23.54
CA LEU A 371 3.00 -10.13 -22.61
C LEU A 371 2.04 -8.93 -22.53
N TYR A 372 1.72 -8.52 -21.30
CA TYR A 372 1.01 -7.30 -20.97
C TYR A 372 1.88 -6.45 -20.05
N PHE A 373 1.97 -5.16 -20.35
CA PHE A 373 2.77 -4.20 -19.60
C PHE A 373 1.88 -3.33 -18.71
N SER A 374 2.27 -3.15 -17.45
CA SER A 374 1.59 -2.26 -16.50
C SER A 374 2.37 -0.96 -16.33
N ASP A 375 1.75 0.15 -16.75
CA ASP A 375 2.29 1.51 -16.62
C ASP A 375 1.74 2.28 -15.41
N TYR A 376 2.35 3.45 -15.14
CA TYR A 376 1.86 4.45 -14.18
C TYR A 376 0.52 5.06 -14.63
N PRO A 377 -0.43 5.40 -13.72
CA PRO A 377 -0.35 5.42 -12.26
C PRO A 377 -0.70 4.11 -11.56
N ALA A 378 -1.30 3.15 -12.26
CA ALA A 378 -1.88 1.93 -11.67
C ALA A 378 -0.88 0.75 -11.70
N LEU A 379 0.27 0.92 -11.05
CA LEU A 379 1.34 -0.08 -11.03
C LEU A 379 0.87 -1.42 -10.43
N MET A 380 0.85 -2.46 -11.27
CA MET A 380 0.57 -3.84 -10.85
C MET A 380 1.73 -4.36 -9.99
N HIS A 381 1.52 -4.43 -8.67
CA HIS A 381 2.54 -4.83 -7.71
C HIS A 381 2.38 -6.25 -7.14
N HIS A 382 1.46 -7.06 -7.69
CA HIS A 382 1.27 -8.46 -7.29
C HIS A 382 2.54 -9.30 -7.48
N LYS A 383 2.59 -10.48 -6.83
CA LYS A 383 3.51 -11.58 -7.13
C LYS A 383 2.76 -12.91 -7.02
N PHE A 384 1.97 -13.23 -8.04
CA PHE A 384 1.28 -14.51 -8.14
C PHE A 384 1.48 -15.20 -9.49
N CYS A 385 1.37 -16.52 -9.47
CA CYS A 385 1.41 -17.38 -10.66
C CYS A 385 0.37 -18.49 -10.51
N ILE A 386 -0.43 -18.72 -11.54
CA ILE A 386 -1.47 -19.75 -11.60
C ILE A 386 -1.04 -20.75 -12.67
N ILE A 387 -1.16 -22.06 -12.38
CA ILE A 387 -0.76 -23.13 -13.30
C ILE A 387 -1.91 -24.13 -13.45
N ASP A 388 -2.25 -24.44 -14.70
CA ASP A 388 -3.23 -25.45 -15.16
C ASP A 388 -4.66 -25.38 -14.55
N GLU A 389 -5.00 -24.22 -13.97
CA GLU A 389 -6.21 -23.93 -13.20
C GLU A 389 -6.35 -24.78 -11.90
N ASP A 390 -5.23 -25.23 -11.35
CA ASP A 390 -5.18 -26.06 -10.13
C ASP A 390 -4.17 -25.59 -9.08
N VAL A 391 -3.02 -25.06 -9.52
CA VAL A 391 -1.92 -24.60 -8.65
C VAL A 391 -1.87 -23.08 -8.60
N ILE A 392 -1.64 -22.51 -7.42
CA ILE A 392 -1.38 -21.08 -7.22
C ILE A 392 -0.10 -20.92 -6.40
N PHE A 393 0.79 -20.05 -6.87
CA PHE A 393 1.81 -19.39 -6.07
C PHE A 393 1.36 -17.97 -5.76
N ASN A 394 1.51 -17.51 -4.52
CA ASN A 394 1.25 -16.11 -4.13
C ASN A 394 2.17 -15.70 -2.97
N GLY A 395 2.75 -14.50 -3.00
CA GLY A 395 3.60 -14.03 -1.90
C GLY A 395 4.27 -12.68 -2.17
N SER A 396 5.47 -12.49 -1.59
CA SER A 396 6.30 -11.30 -1.80
C SER A 396 7.31 -11.46 -2.95
N TYR A 397 7.67 -12.71 -3.26
CA TYR A 397 8.76 -13.10 -4.16
C TYR A 397 8.59 -12.58 -5.61
N ASN A 398 9.33 -11.52 -5.96
CA ASN A 398 9.54 -11.13 -7.36
C ASN A 398 10.42 -12.17 -8.08
N TRP A 399 10.32 -12.30 -9.40
CA TRP A 399 11.05 -13.32 -10.17
C TRP A 399 12.44 -12.81 -10.59
N THR A 400 13.24 -12.39 -9.62
CA THR A 400 14.53 -11.72 -9.82
C THR A 400 15.67 -12.45 -9.09
N TYR A 401 16.92 -12.28 -9.52
CA TYR A 401 18.08 -12.87 -8.86
C TYR A 401 18.32 -12.28 -7.47
N TYR A 402 18.02 -10.99 -7.28
CA TYR A 402 18.09 -10.31 -5.99
C TYR A 402 17.04 -10.84 -4.99
N ALA A 403 15.86 -11.23 -5.49
CA ALA A 403 14.82 -11.88 -4.67
C ALA A 403 15.24 -13.27 -4.18
N ASP A 404 15.87 -14.11 -5.04
CA ASP A 404 16.36 -15.45 -4.65
C ASP A 404 17.61 -15.40 -3.74
N SER A 405 18.41 -14.32 -3.83
CA SER A 405 19.73 -14.25 -3.19
C SER A 405 19.83 -13.43 -1.90
N ILE A 406 19.00 -12.39 -1.72
CA ILE A 406 19.19 -11.39 -0.65
C ILE A 406 17.89 -11.00 0.07
N ASN A 407 16.77 -10.90 -0.63
CA ASN A 407 15.51 -10.51 0.02
C ASN A 407 14.99 -11.60 0.96
N ASN A 408 14.37 -11.20 2.08
CA ASN A 408 13.60 -12.10 2.94
C ASN A 408 12.21 -12.29 2.33
N GLU A 409 12.09 -13.19 1.37
CA GLU A 409 10.86 -13.44 0.60
C GLU A 409 10.04 -14.61 1.16
N ASN A 410 8.72 -14.59 0.92
CA ASN A 410 7.84 -15.74 1.15
C ASN A 410 7.02 -16.07 -0.11
N ILE A 411 6.61 -17.33 -0.22
CA ILE A 411 5.57 -17.76 -1.15
C ILE A 411 4.67 -18.82 -0.50
N MET A 412 3.37 -18.74 -0.79
CA MET A 412 2.39 -19.77 -0.50
C MET A 412 2.21 -20.64 -1.75
N LEU A 413 2.26 -21.95 -1.58
CA LEU A 413 1.90 -22.94 -2.59
C LEU A 413 0.52 -23.52 -2.25
N LEU A 414 -0.45 -23.29 -3.13
CA LEU A 414 -1.83 -23.76 -3.01
C LEU A 414 -2.13 -24.71 -4.17
N LYS A 415 -2.75 -25.87 -3.92
CA LYS A 415 -3.20 -26.81 -4.97
C LYS A 415 -4.62 -27.31 -4.70
N GLY A 416 -5.39 -27.59 -5.75
CA GLY A 416 -6.79 -28.05 -5.66
C GLY A 416 -7.79 -27.00 -5.14
N LYS A 417 -7.33 -25.80 -4.74
CA LYS A 417 -8.13 -24.73 -4.15
C LYS A 417 -8.94 -23.97 -5.22
N HIS A 418 -9.81 -24.66 -5.96
CA HIS A 418 -10.51 -24.11 -7.15
C HIS A 418 -11.24 -22.78 -6.91
N HIS A 419 -11.74 -22.51 -5.69
CA HIS A 419 -12.38 -21.24 -5.34
C HIS A 419 -11.37 -20.07 -5.30
N LEU A 420 -10.16 -20.31 -4.79
CA LEU A 420 -9.06 -19.34 -4.83
C LEU A 420 -8.54 -19.19 -6.26
N VAL A 421 -8.40 -20.29 -7.02
CA VAL A 421 -7.98 -20.22 -8.43
C VAL A 421 -8.92 -19.31 -9.22
N LYS A 422 -10.23 -19.46 -9.05
CA LYS A 422 -11.23 -18.58 -9.68
C LYS A 422 -11.09 -17.11 -9.27
N ALA A 423 -10.74 -16.82 -8.01
CA ALA A 423 -10.52 -15.46 -7.54
C ALA A 423 -9.25 -14.83 -8.13
N PHE A 424 -8.12 -15.56 -8.13
CA PHE A 424 -6.86 -15.11 -8.73
C PHE A 424 -6.95 -14.96 -10.26
N LEU A 425 -7.66 -15.86 -10.96
CA LEU A 425 -7.97 -15.70 -12.39
C LEU A 425 -8.85 -14.47 -12.64
N GLY A 426 -9.85 -14.23 -11.78
CA GLY A 426 -10.71 -13.05 -11.87
C GLY A 426 -9.95 -11.73 -11.73
N GLU A 427 -8.98 -11.65 -10.81
CA GLU A 427 -8.07 -10.50 -10.71
C GLU A 427 -7.10 -10.42 -11.90
N PHE A 428 -6.58 -11.55 -12.38
CA PHE A 428 -5.72 -11.59 -13.58
C PHE A 428 -6.44 -11.02 -14.81
N ASP A 429 -7.70 -11.41 -15.04
CA ASP A 429 -8.52 -10.85 -16.11
C ASP A 429 -8.97 -9.40 -15.82
N LYS A 430 -9.20 -8.99 -14.55
CA LYS A 430 -9.44 -7.57 -14.14
C LYS A 430 -8.22 -6.68 -14.40
N LEU A 431 -7.01 -7.22 -14.33
CA LEU A 431 -5.76 -6.51 -14.69
C LEU A 431 -5.61 -6.43 -16.21
N LYS A 432 -5.61 -7.58 -16.89
CA LYS A 432 -5.49 -7.73 -18.34
C LYS A 432 -6.50 -6.89 -19.13
N SER A 433 -7.76 -6.83 -18.69
CA SER A 433 -8.79 -5.98 -19.30
C SER A 433 -8.56 -4.46 -19.15
N LYS A 434 -7.75 -4.02 -18.19
CA LYS A 434 -7.32 -2.61 -18.06
C LYS A 434 -6.10 -2.27 -18.92
N LEU A 435 -5.24 -3.26 -19.19
CA LEU A 435 -4.01 -3.08 -19.97
C LEU A 435 -4.24 -3.21 -21.48
N GLY A 436 -5.25 -3.98 -21.91
CA GLY A 436 -5.70 -4.04 -23.30
C GLY A 436 -5.06 -5.17 -24.11
N GLU A 437 -4.44 -4.82 -25.24
CA GLU A 437 -3.87 -5.78 -26.19
C GLU A 437 -2.46 -6.26 -25.77
N VAL A 438 -1.94 -7.27 -26.47
CA VAL A 438 -0.60 -7.84 -26.22
C VAL A 438 0.46 -6.88 -26.78
N GLN A 439 1.53 -6.62 -26.01
CA GLN A 439 2.55 -5.66 -26.42
C GLN A 439 3.34 -6.13 -27.67
N ILE A 440 3.11 -5.48 -28.81
CA ILE A 440 3.90 -5.62 -30.04
C ILE A 440 4.00 -4.26 -30.75
N PRO A 441 5.20 -3.79 -31.15
CA PRO A 441 6.51 -4.32 -30.78
C PRO A 441 6.81 -4.10 -29.30
N ILE A 442 7.70 -4.90 -28.73
CA ILE A 442 8.36 -4.56 -27.47
C ILE A 442 9.43 -3.51 -27.77
N VAL A 443 9.51 -2.50 -26.92
CA VAL A 443 10.47 -1.39 -27.03
C VAL A 443 11.11 -1.22 -25.65
N PRO A 444 12.44 -1.27 -25.53
CA PRO A 444 13.12 -1.07 -24.26
C PRO A 444 12.77 0.27 -23.62
N PHE A 445 12.47 0.22 -22.32
CA PHE A 445 12.17 1.35 -21.46
C PHE A 445 13.37 2.32 -21.41
N ASP A 446 13.17 3.53 -21.91
CA ASP A 446 14.24 4.52 -22.00
C ASP A 446 14.66 5.01 -20.60
N ALA A 447 15.96 4.88 -20.32
CA ALA A 447 16.60 5.37 -19.10
C ALA A 447 16.38 6.88 -18.85
N SER A 448 16.01 7.66 -19.86
CA SER A 448 15.65 9.08 -19.73
C SER A 448 14.32 9.29 -19.01
N GLN A 449 13.35 8.37 -19.15
CA GLN A 449 12.01 8.47 -18.57
C GLN A 449 12.00 8.28 -17.05
N ILE A 450 12.96 7.51 -16.51
CA ILE A 450 13.11 7.31 -15.06
C ILE A 450 13.44 8.65 -14.37
N HIS A 451 12.63 9.08 -13.40
CA HIS A 451 12.89 10.33 -12.66
C HIS A 451 14.26 10.28 -11.93
N ARG A 452 14.92 11.43 -11.73
CA ARG A 452 16.34 11.51 -11.28
C ARG A 452 16.66 10.71 -10.00
N PHE A 453 15.69 10.56 -9.09
CA PHE A 453 15.83 9.81 -7.84
C PHE A 453 15.55 8.32 -8.00
N GLU A 454 14.46 7.98 -8.67
CA GLU A 454 14.11 6.60 -9.05
C GLU A 454 15.24 5.98 -9.88
N ARG A 455 15.85 6.76 -10.78
CA ARG A 455 17.03 6.36 -11.56
C ARG A 455 18.19 5.88 -10.69
N MET A 456 18.33 6.32 -9.44
CA MET A 456 19.30 5.75 -8.51
C MET A 456 18.76 4.50 -7.79
N ALA A 457 17.50 4.49 -7.36
CA ALA A 457 16.89 3.33 -6.69
C ALA A 457 16.77 2.11 -7.61
N TYR A 458 16.17 2.28 -8.80
CA TYR A 458 16.00 1.23 -9.82
C TYR A 458 17.37 0.73 -10.33
N ARG A 459 18.35 1.61 -10.56
CA ARG A 459 19.69 1.18 -10.97
C ARG A 459 20.49 0.50 -9.85
N ASN A 460 20.29 0.86 -8.58
CA ASN A 460 20.90 0.14 -7.45
C ASN A 460 20.29 -1.26 -7.32
N TYR A 461 18.96 -1.39 -7.40
CA TYR A 461 18.28 -2.69 -7.42
C TYR A 461 18.75 -3.55 -8.59
N LEU A 462 18.72 -3.02 -9.81
CA LEU A 462 19.12 -3.74 -11.03
C LEU A 462 20.62 -4.05 -11.07
N SER A 463 21.48 -3.15 -10.57
CA SER A 463 22.92 -3.41 -10.43
C SER A 463 23.17 -4.63 -9.55
N LYS A 464 22.50 -4.71 -8.39
CA LYS A 464 22.58 -5.88 -7.52
C LYS A 464 21.98 -7.11 -8.17
N ASP A 465 20.84 -6.99 -8.84
CA ASP A 465 20.21 -8.11 -9.54
C ASP A 465 21.14 -8.72 -10.61
N VAL A 466 21.76 -7.88 -11.44
CA VAL A 466 22.76 -8.25 -12.44
C VAL A 466 24.03 -8.82 -11.78
N GLU A 467 24.43 -8.33 -10.60
CA GLU A 467 25.50 -8.92 -9.80
C GLU A 467 25.16 -10.34 -9.32
N PHE A 468 23.93 -10.60 -8.85
CA PHE A 468 23.52 -11.97 -8.46
C PHE A 468 23.34 -12.89 -9.66
N LYS A 469 22.88 -12.39 -10.81
CA LYS A 469 22.96 -13.10 -12.10
C LYS A 469 24.41 -13.49 -12.42
N ALA A 470 25.35 -12.55 -12.30
CA ALA A 470 26.77 -12.80 -12.56
C ALA A 470 27.35 -13.87 -11.62
N ARG A 471 27.03 -13.78 -10.31
CA ARG A 471 27.43 -14.76 -9.29
C ARG A 471 26.91 -16.17 -9.59
N GLU A 472 25.71 -16.30 -10.15
CA GLU A 472 25.12 -17.58 -10.55
C GLU A 472 25.82 -18.18 -11.78
N VAL A 473 26.02 -17.40 -12.85
CA VAL A 473 26.60 -17.89 -14.12
C VAL A 473 28.12 -18.10 -14.10
N LYS A 474 28.83 -17.55 -13.11
CA LYS A 474 30.30 -17.60 -12.94
C LYS A 474 30.91 -19.02 -12.98
N ASN A 475 30.14 -20.04 -12.64
CA ASN A 475 30.57 -21.45 -12.72
C ASN A 475 30.49 -22.06 -14.14
N SER A 476 29.76 -21.41 -15.05
CA SER A 476 29.42 -21.94 -16.39
C SER A 476 30.03 -21.10 -17.51
N ASN A 477 30.03 -19.78 -17.38
CA ASN A 477 30.79 -18.86 -18.23
C ASN A 477 31.28 -17.70 -17.36
N VAL A 478 32.60 -17.63 -17.20
CA VAL A 478 33.25 -16.69 -16.29
C VAL A 478 33.51 -15.33 -16.95
N ILE A 479 33.76 -15.30 -18.27
CA ILE A 479 33.87 -14.07 -19.07
C ILE A 479 32.54 -13.29 -18.99
N TYR A 480 31.42 -13.98 -19.23
CA TYR A 480 30.08 -13.41 -19.14
C TYR A 480 29.73 -12.93 -17.73
N SER A 481 30.32 -13.54 -16.68
CA SER A 481 30.20 -13.04 -15.31
C SER A 481 30.86 -11.65 -15.16
N ASP A 482 32.05 -11.44 -15.72
CA ASP A 482 32.70 -10.12 -15.66
C ASP A 482 32.03 -9.07 -16.54
N GLU A 483 31.47 -9.47 -17.69
CA GLU A 483 30.62 -8.60 -18.51
C GLU A 483 29.40 -8.12 -17.73
N LEU A 484 28.67 -9.02 -17.07
CA LEU A 484 27.54 -8.69 -16.22
C LEU A 484 27.95 -7.81 -15.04
N ILE A 485 29.07 -8.09 -14.36
CA ILE A 485 29.58 -7.23 -13.28
C ILE A 485 29.98 -5.85 -13.77
N SER A 486 30.53 -5.76 -14.98
CA SER A 486 30.82 -4.48 -15.63
C SER A 486 29.54 -3.72 -15.99
N GLN A 487 28.45 -4.41 -16.38
CA GLN A 487 27.12 -3.82 -16.55
C GLN A 487 26.50 -3.38 -15.22
N ALA A 488 26.64 -4.17 -14.14
CA ALA A 488 26.20 -3.82 -12.79
C ALA A 488 26.88 -2.54 -12.29
N LEU A 489 28.19 -2.39 -12.52
CA LEU A 489 28.94 -1.18 -12.16
C LEU A 489 28.64 -0.01 -13.12
N LYS A 490 28.34 -0.25 -14.42
CA LYS A 490 27.81 0.77 -15.36
C LYS A 490 26.46 1.33 -14.89
N LEU A 491 25.60 0.48 -14.30
CA LEU A 491 24.31 0.87 -13.72
C LEU A 491 24.47 1.68 -12.43
N TYR A 492 25.21 1.16 -11.46
CA TYR A 492 25.40 1.78 -10.15
C TYR A 492 26.86 1.60 -9.67
N PRO A 493 27.74 2.60 -9.93
CA PRO A 493 29.17 2.51 -9.60
C PRO A 493 29.48 2.38 -8.09
N GLU A 494 28.53 2.71 -7.22
CA GLU A 494 28.65 2.54 -5.76
C GLU A 494 28.25 1.13 -5.29
N ASN A 495 27.99 0.18 -6.20
CA ASN A 495 27.74 -1.21 -5.82
C ASN A 495 29.04 -1.89 -5.37
N THR A 496 29.34 -1.75 -4.07
CA THR A 496 30.49 -2.41 -3.42
C THR A 496 30.37 -3.93 -3.41
N GLY A 497 29.18 -4.51 -3.59
CA GLY A 497 29.00 -5.94 -3.83
C GLY A 497 29.65 -6.33 -5.15
N ALA A 498 29.25 -5.69 -6.24
CA ALA A 498 29.81 -5.89 -7.57
C ALA A 498 31.29 -5.47 -7.68
N GLU A 499 31.74 -4.44 -6.96
CA GLU A 499 33.16 -4.05 -6.94
C GLU A 499 34.03 -5.11 -6.24
N ASN A 500 33.67 -5.52 -5.01
CA ASN A 500 34.38 -6.59 -4.30
C ASN A 500 34.27 -7.91 -5.06
N TYR A 501 33.13 -8.19 -5.71
CA TYR A 501 33.01 -9.37 -6.56
C TYR A 501 33.88 -9.24 -7.82
N LYS A 502 34.01 -8.06 -8.46
CA LYS A 502 35.00 -7.83 -9.55
C LYS A 502 36.45 -8.01 -9.09
N LEU A 503 36.73 -7.82 -7.80
CA LEU A 503 38.04 -8.08 -7.18
C LEU A 503 38.21 -9.54 -6.70
N GLN A 504 37.13 -10.28 -6.42
CA GLN A 504 37.17 -11.73 -6.26
C GLN A 504 37.28 -12.43 -7.62
N ILE A 505 36.57 -11.91 -8.62
CA ILE A 505 36.72 -12.21 -10.04
C ILE A 505 37.82 -11.33 -10.68
N ALA A 506 38.79 -10.93 -9.85
CA ALA A 506 40.17 -10.63 -10.24
C ALA A 506 41.13 -11.82 -9.95
N PRO A 507 40.74 -12.82 -9.11
CA PRO A 507 41.32 -14.20 -9.17
C PRO A 507 40.75 -15.53 -9.76
N GLU A 508 39.60 -16.03 -10.28
CA GLU A 508 38.15 -15.85 -10.65
C GLU A 508 37.57 -15.50 -12.10
N VAL A 509 38.34 -15.42 -13.24
CA VAL A 509 38.02 -15.11 -14.70
C VAL A 509 39.20 -15.29 -15.73
N ALA A 510 40.12 -14.29 -15.93
CA ALA A 510 40.98 -14.13 -17.13
C ALA A 510 42.26 -15.01 -17.26
N LEU A 511 42.40 -16.08 -16.47
CA LEU A 511 43.22 -17.22 -16.90
C LEU A 511 42.61 -17.77 -18.20
N ASP A 512 41.27 -17.75 -18.26
CA ASP A 512 40.47 -18.11 -19.41
C ASP A 512 40.73 -17.20 -20.64
N HIS A 513 40.98 -15.90 -20.47
CA HIS A 513 41.44 -15.04 -21.59
C HIS A 513 42.75 -15.55 -22.19
N SER A 514 43.75 -15.92 -21.37
CA SER A 514 45.01 -16.47 -21.88
C SER A 514 44.83 -17.84 -22.53
N ILE A 515 43.86 -18.64 -22.08
CA ILE A 515 43.49 -19.91 -22.69
C ILE A 515 42.81 -19.69 -24.06
N ILE A 516 41.89 -18.73 -24.16
CA ILE A 516 41.21 -18.33 -25.40
C ILE A 516 42.22 -17.77 -26.41
N GLU A 517 43.17 -16.94 -25.98
CA GLU A 517 44.22 -16.39 -26.83
C GLU A 517 45.17 -17.49 -27.34
N VAL A 518 45.58 -18.44 -26.48
CA VAL A 518 46.35 -19.62 -26.90
C VAL A 518 45.55 -20.52 -27.84
N GLN A 519 44.27 -20.78 -27.58
CA GLN A 519 43.40 -21.56 -28.47
C GLN A 519 43.25 -20.90 -29.85
N LYS A 520 43.13 -19.56 -29.89
CA LYS A 520 43.08 -18.79 -31.13
C LYS A 520 44.39 -18.92 -31.92
N ILE A 521 45.54 -18.74 -31.26
CA ILE A 521 46.86 -18.92 -31.89
C ILE A 521 47.04 -20.35 -32.41
N VAL A 522 46.60 -21.37 -31.67
CA VAL A 522 46.64 -22.77 -32.11
C VAL A 522 45.72 -23.00 -33.32
N ALA A 523 44.52 -22.43 -33.34
CA ALA A 523 43.61 -22.51 -34.48
C ALA A 523 44.18 -21.81 -35.73
N GLU A 524 44.73 -20.60 -35.58
CA GLU A 524 45.37 -19.84 -36.67
C GLU A 524 46.58 -20.59 -37.24
N ASN A 525 47.40 -21.21 -36.39
CA ASN A 525 48.51 -22.07 -36.83
C ASN A 525 48.03 -23.34 -37.55
N LEU A 526 47.03 -24.05 -37.02
CA LEU A 526 46.46 -25.26 -37.65
C LEU A 526 45.81 -24.97 -39.01
N ILE A 527 45.12 -23.83 -39.13
CA ILE A 527 44.58 -23.34 -40.41
C ILE A 527 45.72 -23.03 -41.38
N THR A 528 46.81 -22.41 -40.90
CA THR A 528 47.99 -22.09 -41.71
C THR A 528 48.68 -23.36 -42.23
N GLU A 529 48.99 -24.34 -41.37
CA GLU A 529 49.60 -25.62 -41.76
C GLU A 529 48.71 -26.39 -42.75
N THR A 530 47.40 -26.45 -42.49
CA THR A 530 46.43 -27.12 -43.36
C THR A 530 46.34 -26.43 -44.73
N THR A 531 46.36 -25.09 -44.75
CA THR A 531 46.39 -24.30 -45.98
C THR A 531 47.70 -24.49 -46.75
N GLU A 532 48.84 -24.58 -46.06
CA GLU A 532 50.13 -24.88 -46.71
C GLU A 532 50.14 -26.28 -47.35
N ILE A 533 49.65 -27.30 -46.65
CA ILE A 533 49.53 -28.68 -47.15
C ILE A 533 48.66 -28.72 -48.40
N ILE A 534 47.43 -28.19 -48.33
CA ILE A 534 46.51 -28.09 -49.47
C ILE A 534 47.17 -27.31 -50.63
N SER A 535 47.94 -26.24 -50.33
CA SER A 535 48.64 -25.45 -51.36
C SER A 535 49.84 -26.16 -52.00
N LYS A 536 50.34 -27.27 -51.42
CA LYS A 536 51.34 -28.15 -52.03
C LYS A 536 50.67 -29.21 -52.89
N GLU A 537 49.65 -29.89 -52.37
CA GLU A 537 48.92 -30.93 -53.11
C GLU A 537 48.28 -30.37 -54.39
N ILE A 538 47.71 -29.16 -54.33
CA ILE A 538 47.16 -28.44 -55.51
C ILE A 538 48.24 -28.02 -56.53
N LYS A 539 49.53 -28.02 -56.17
CA LYS A 539 50.65 -27.72 -57.08
C LYS A 539 51.30 -28.97 -57.68
N GLU A 540 51.08 -30.15 -57.10
CA GLU A 540 51.73 -31.39 -57.53
C GLU A 540 50.84 -32.30 -58.41
N GLN A 541 49.56 -31.96 -58.62
CA GLN A 541 48.64 -32.73 -59.47
C GLN A 541 48.15 -31.95 -60.69
N ASP A 542 48.09 -32.65 -61.84
CA ASP A 542 47.90 -32.05 -63.16
C ASP A 542 46.42 -31.73 -63.49
N THR A 543 46.23 -30.92 -64.51
CA THR A 543 45.27 -29.80 -64.54
C THR A 543 43.84 -30.14 -65.00
N ASN A 544 43.37 -31.38 -64.81
CA ASN A 544 42.15 -31.89 -65.45
C ASN A 544 40.96 -32.32 -64.55
N ASN A 545 41.00 -32.18 -63.22
CA ASN A 545 39.79 -32.47 -62.41
C ASN A 545 39.57 -31.57 -61.16
N LYS A 546 39.64 -30.25 -61.35
CA LYS A 546 39.43 -29.26 -60.27
C LYS A 546 38.04 -29.27 -59.63
N SER A 547 37.00 -29.75 -60.33
CA SER A 547 35.60 -29.67 -59.88
C SER A 547 35.18 -30.80 -58.93
N GLU A 548 35.71 -32.02 -59.09
CA GLU A 548 35.37 -33.13 -58.19
C GLU A 548 36.18 -33.08 -56.88
N ILE A 549 37.46 -32.70 -56.95
CA ILE A 549 38.34 -32.65 -55.76
C ILE A 549 37.84 -31.62 -54.73
N ILE A 550 37.42 -30.43 -55.18
CA ILE A 550 36.84 -29.40 -54.29
C ILE A 550 35.60 -29.92 -53.56
N LYS A 551 34.81 -30.79 -54.20
CA LYS A 551 33.60 -31.34 -53.61
C LYS A 551 33.90 -32.42 -52.57
N ASN A 552 34.86 -33.30 -52.84
CA ASN A 552 35.24 -34.34 -51.88
C ASN A 552 35.95 -33.76 -50.64
N ILE A 553 36.79 -32.74 -50.79
CA ILE A 553 37.44 -32.05 -49.65
C ILE A 553 36.39 -31.40 -48.73
N SER A 554 35.26 -30.93 -49.26
CA SER A 554 34.15 -30.40 -48.44
C SER A 554 33.31 -31.46 -47.71
N GLU A 555 33.55 -32.76 -47.94
CA GLU A 555 32.77 -33.86 -47.33
C GLU A 555 33.60 -34.71 -46.32
N GLU A 556 34.93 -34.59 -46.26
CA GLU A 556 35.80 -35.38 -45.36
C GLU A 556 36.47 -34.62 -44.19
N VAL A 557 36.06 -33.38 -43.87
CA VAL A 557 36.52 -32.65 -42.67
C VAL A 557 35.41 -32.58 -41.60
N PRO A 558 35.38 -33.51 -40.63
CA PRO A 558 34.57 -33.35 -39.42
C PRO A 558 35.26 -32.43 -38.41
N VAL A 559 34.52 -31.48 -37.82
CA VAL A 559 34.55 -31.17 -36.36
C VAL A 559 33.52 -30.09 -36.04
N GLU A 560 32.61 -30.41 -35.12
CA GLU A 560 31.68 -29.46 -34.51
C GLU A 560 32.41 -28.62 -33.43
N LYS A 561 33.05 -27.50 -33.78
CA LYS A 561 33.47 -26.46 -32.78
C LYS A 561 33.98 -25.11 -33.33
N VAL A 562 33.30 -24.51 -34.30
CA VAL A 562 33.60 -23.13 -34.77
C VAL A 562 32.38 -22.20 -34.78
N ALA A 563 31.16 -22.75 -34.84
CA ALA A 563 29.90 -21.99 -34.98
C ALA A 563 29.39 -21.28 -33.69
N SER A 564 30.29 -20.76 -32.85
CA SER A 564 29.93 -20.10 -31.58
C SER A 564 30.71 -18.80 -31.30
N ILE A 565 31.24 -18.16 -32.35
CA ILE A 565 32.09 -16.95 -32.24
C ILE A 565 31.55 -15.75 -33.06
N ASN A 566 30.70 -15.97 -34.07
CA ASN A 566 30.30 -14.91 -35.01
C ASN A 566 28.96 -14.19 -34.72
N ASP A 567 28.15 -14.64 -33.75
CA ASP A 567 26.85 -14.03 -33.44
C ASP A 567 26.92 -12.76 -32.55
N SER A 568 28.13 -12.35 -32.14
CA SER A 568 28.35 -11.25 -31.18
C SER A 568 28.49 -9.85 -31.82
N GLU A 569 28.68 -9.73 -33.14
CA GLU A 569 28.81 -8.42 -33.82
C GLU A 569 27.53 -7.92 -34.52
N ALA A 570 26.51 -8.77 -34.69
CA ALA A 570 25.37 -8.49 -35.58
C ALA A 570 24.35 -7.45 -35.06
N ASN A 571 24.38 -7.08 -33.77
CA ASN A 571 23.33 -6.29 -33.12
C ASN A 571 23.74 -4.86 -32.68
N LEU A 572 24.84 -4.31 -33.21
CA LEU A 572 25.31 -2.95 -32.85
C LEU A 572 25.36 -1.94 -34.00
N GLN A 573 24.70 -2.20 -35.14
CA GLN A 573 24.46 -1.20 -36.18
C GLN A 573 23.06 -1.28 -36.82
N SER A 574 22.09 -0.49 -36.32
CA SER A 574 21.10 0.21 -37.17
C SER A 574 20.14 1.09 -36.35
N ASN A 575 20.45 2.38 -36.20
CA ASN A 575 19.40 3.38 -35.92
C ASN A 575 19.82 4.81 -36.31
N LYS A 576 19.80 5.12 -37.61
CA LYS A 576 19.73 6.49 -38.13
C LYS A 576 19.33 6.52 -39.61
N SER A 577 18.26 7.25 -39.90
CA SER A 577 17.60 7.38 -41.22
C SER A 577 16.99 6.06 -41.75
N SER A 578 15.91 6.06 -42.55
CA SER A 578 15.41 7.15 -43.41
C SER A 578 13.88 7.33 -43.38
N LEU A 579 13.44 8.50 -43.88
CA LEU A 579 12.05 8.79 -44.25
C LEU A 579 11.74 8.26 -45.66
N ILE A 580 10.47 8.40 -46.10
CA ILE A 580 9.95 8.24 -47.49
C ILE A 580 9.35 6.85 -47.85
N SER A 581 8.14 6.62 -47.32
CA SER A 581 6.87 6.29 -48.03
C SER A 581 6.73 5.13 -49.06
N GLU A 582 5.64 4.35 -48.88
CA GLU A 582 4.83 3.60 -49.89
C GLU A 582 5.48 2.36 -50.57
N LYS A 583 4.78 1.25 -50.88
CA LYS A 583 3.32 0.89 -50.94
C LYS A 583 3.10 -0.65 -51.03
N ASN A 584 1.88 -1.13 -50.76
CA ASN A 584 1.25 -2.40 -51.23
C ASN A 584 1.73 -3.76 -50.60
N ILE A 585 0.88 -4.60 -49.97
CA ILE A 585 -0.11 -5.60 -50.50
C ILE A 585 0.60 -6.88 -51.07
N SER A 586 0.31 -8.16 -50.73
CA SER A 586 -0.80 -8.82 -50.01
C SER A 586 -0.50 -10.25 -49.47
N GLU A 587 -1.20 -10.64 -48.39
CA GLU A 587 -1.82 -11.96 -48.06
C GLU A 587 -1.10 -13.34 -48.12
N SER A 588 -1.34 -14.15 -47.06
CA SER A 588 -1.52 -15.63 -47.02
C SER A 588 -0.26 -16.55 -47.06
N LYS A 589 -0.24 -17.80 -46.51
CA LYS A 589 -1.10 -18.54 -45.54
C LYS A 589 -0.41 -19.85 -45.04
N VAL A 590 -0.66 -20.23 -43.77
CA VAL A 590 -0.87 -21.62 -43.24
C VAL A 590 0.31 -22.61 -42.98
N SER A 591 0.13 -23.38 -41.88
CA SER A 591 0.65 -24.73 -41.47
C SER A 591 2.10 -24.97 -41.01
N SER A 592 2.22 -25.28 -39.70
CA SER A 592 3.15 -26.27 -39.08
C SER A 592 2.73 -27.73 -39.40
N PRO A 593 3.53 -28.80 -39.14
CA PRO A 593 3.63 -29.38 -37.77
C PRO A 593 4.91 -30.18 -37.36
N LEU A 594 5.16 -30.24 -36.03
CA LEU A 594 5.75 -31.30 -35.17
C LEU A 594 6.90 -32.25 -35.64
N LEU A 595 7.88 -32.51 -34.75
CA LEU A 595 8.04 -33.83 -34.04
C LEU A 595 9.17 -33.91 -32.96
N THR A 596 8.76 -34.14 -31.71
CA THR A 596 9.34 -34.91 -30.56
C THR A 596 10.86 -35.16 -30.30
N VAL A 597 11.35 -34.58 -29.19
CA VAL A 597 11.89 -35.21 -27.93
C VAL A 597 12.94 -36.35 -27.95
N ASN A 598 14.11 -36.15 -27.29
CA ASN A 598 14.63 -37.02 -26.19
C ASN A 598 15.92 -36.52 -25.46
N GLU A 599 15.88 -36.58 -24.11
CA GLU A 599 16.89 -36.98 -23.08
C GLU A 599 18.45 -36.88 -23.29
N THR A 600 19.36 -36.68 -22.30
CA THR A 600 19.29 -36.39 -20.82
C THR A 600 20.65 -35.93 -20.20
N SER A 601 20.58 -35.23 -19.05
CA SER A 601 21.46 -35.34 -17.82
C SER A 601 22.73 -34.48 -17.53
N LYS A 602 22.75 -33.93 -16.28
CA LYS A 602 23.86 -33.81 -15.26
C LYS A 602 25.10 -32.87 -15.44
N LYS A 603 25.20 -31.87 -14.51
CA LYS A 603 26.31 -31.56 -13.51
C LYS A 603 27.80 -31.42 -14.00
N THR A 604 28.70 -30.49 -13.55
CA THR A 604 28.85 -29.63 -12.31
C THR A 604 30.06 -28.61 -12.35
N HIS A 605 29.94 -27.42 -11.71
CA HIS A 605 30.94 -26.51 -10.99
C HIS A 605 32.33 -25.95 -11.57
N ALA A 606 32.62 -24.61 -11.37
CA ALA A 606 33.91 -23.81 -11.16
C ALA A 606 35.10 -23.68 -12.22
N SER A 607 36.17 -22.79 -12.27
CA SER A 607 36.52 -21.30 -12.15
C SER A 607 38.10 -20.97 -11.96
N PRO A 608 38.91 -20.08 -12.68
CA PRO A 608 39.66 -18.85 -12.12
C PRO A 608 40.33 -17.71 -13.08
N ILE A 609 41.06 -16.62 -12.61
CA ILE A 609 41.73 -15.42 -13.32
C ILE A 609 43.29 -15.40 -13.22
N ILE A 610 44.03 -14.69 -14.12
CA ILE A 610 44.96 -13.56 -13.76
C ILE A 610 45.13 -12.41 -14.84
N ILE A 611 44.63 -11.17 -14.61
CA ILE A 611 45.00 -9.82 -15.22
C ILE A 611 44.68 -9.64 -16.76
N SER A 612 44.42 -8.52 -17.50
CA SER A 612 44.44 -7.00 -17.53
C SER A 612 45.67 -6.27 -18.19
N ASN A 613 45.73 -5.02 -18.74
CA ASN A 613 44.85 -3.80 -18.78
C ASN A 613 45.32 -2.69 -19.82
N ASN A 614 44.58 -1.56 -19.99
CA ASN A 614 44.96 -0.15 -20.42
C ASN A 614 45.23 0.35 -21.89
N LYS A 615 44.38 1.31 -22.38
CA LYS A 615 44.56 2.75 -22.88
C LYS A 615 45.84 3.26 -23.61
N PRO A 616 45.86 4.39 -24.44
CA PRO A 616 45.28 5.76 -24.18
C PRO A 616 44.93 6.78 -25.36
N THR A 617 44.51 8.04 -25.01
CA THR A 617 44.36 9.35 -25.80
C THR A 617 43.03 9.63 -26.60
N ASN A 618 42.66 10.81 -27.19
CA ASN A 618 43.30 12.16 -27.43
C ASN A 618 42.33 13.43 -27.45
N VAL A 619 42.58 14.52 -28.23
CA VAL A 619 42.21 15.98 -28.01
C VAL A 619 42.11 16.83 -29.35
N VAL A 620 41.55 18.06 -29.63
CA VAL A 620 40.48 19.08 -29.21
C VAL A 620 40.42 20.26 -30.27
N GLY A 621 39.33 21.09 -30.40
CA GLY A 621 39.29 22.40 -31.17
C GLY A 621 37.97 23.25 -31.11
N VAL A 622 37.99 24.60 -31.27
CA VAL A 622 36.89 25.66 -31.08
C VAL A 622 37.24 27.03 -31.77
N PRO A 623 36.60 28.27 -31.68
CA PRO A 623 35.41 28.84 -30.95
C PRO A 623 34.29 29.73 -31.70
N PRO A 624 34.18 31.12 -31.76
CA PRO A 624 32.87 31.86 -31.58
C PRO A 624 32.51 33.17 -32.43
N ASN A 625 31.30 33.79 -32.23
CA ASN A 625 30.98 35.27 -32.01
C ASN A 625 29.74 36.01 -32.68
N PHE A 626 28.88 36.62 -31.81
CA PHE A 626 28.19 37.98 -31.78
C PHE A 626 26.84 38.45 -32.47
N THR A 627 26.00 39.15 -31.64
CA THR A 627 24.97 40.25 -31.86
C THR A 627 23.60 40.02 -32.59
N GLN A 628 22.51 40.84 -32.46
CA GLN A 628 21.76 41.50 -31.31
C GLN A 628 20.39 42.16 -31.78
N HIS A 629 19.51 42.62 -30.85
CA HIS A 629 18.28 43.50 -30.95
C HIS A 629 16.84 42.90 -31.15
N ASN A 630 15.71 43.65 -30.93
CA ASN A 630 15.09 44.10 -29.64
C ASN A 630 13.59 44.61 -29.74
N SER A 631 12.91 44.83 -28.58
CA SER A 631 11.63 45.56 -28.30
C SER A 631 10.26 44.85 -28.54
N ALA A 632 9.14 45.15 -27.85
CA ALA A 632 8.75 46.29 -26.97
C ALA A 632 7.99 45.92 -25.65
N ARG A 633 7.46 46.91 -24.89
CA ARG A 633 7.05 46.80 -23.44
C ARG A 633 5.67 47.40 -23.11
N ILE A 634 5.07 46.95 -21.99
CA ILE A 634 4.33 47.77 -20.98
C ILE A 634 4.78 47.28 -19.57
N GLU A 635 4.73 48.12 -18.52
CA GLU A 635 5.43 47.87 -17.24
C GLU A 635 4.72 48.45 -15.99
N LEU A 636 5.12 47.93 -14.80
CA LEU A 636 5.01 48.46 -13.41
C LEU A 636 3.92 47.85 -12.51
N PRO A 637 4.16 47.72 -11.17
CA PRO A 637 5.22 48.35 -10.36
C PRO A 637 6.40 47.46 -9.89
N LYS A 638 7.49 48.13 -9.51
CA LYS A 638 8.62 47.65 -8.69
C LYS A 638 8.40 48.22 -7.27
N THR A 639 8.93 47.73 -6.15
CA THR A 639 10.10 46.89 -5.80
C THR A 639 9.70 45.86 -4.73
N LEU A 640 10.32 44.70 -4.52
CA LEU A 640 11.77 44.36 -4.56
C LEU A 640 12.02 43.10 -5.38
N SER A 641 13.16 43.04 -6.07
CA SER A 641 13.64 41.83 -6.74
C SER A 641 14.24 40.83 -5.74
N PRO A 642 14.15 39.51 -5.97
CA PRO A 642 14.89 38.52 -5.20
C PRO A 642 16.39 38.81 -5.19
N ILE A 643 17.07 38.50 -4.09
CA ILE A 643 18.53 38.52 -4.04
C ILE A 643 19.06 37.50 -5.05
N THR A 644 20.12 37.87 -5.76
CA THR A 644 20.72 37.12 -6.87
C THR A 644 20.96 35.65 -6.54
N SER A 645 20.67 34.77 -7.49
CA SER A 645 21.11 33.37 -7.47
C SER A 645 22.61 33.26 -7.22
N PHE A 646 23.00 32.58 -6.15
CA PHE A 646 24.40 32.23 -5.87
C PHE A 646 24.87 31.14 -6.85
N ALA A 647 25.28 31.56 -8.05
CA ALA A 647 25.94 30.69 -9.01
C ALA A 647 27.31 30.25 -8.45
N ILE A 648 27.55 28.93 -8.43
CA ILE A 648 28.84 28.36 -8.04
C ILE A 648 29.76 28.36 -9.26
N PRO A 649 31.00 28.92 -9.19
CA PRO A 649 31.93 28.88 -10.31
C PRO A 649 32.32 27.46 -10.72
N SER A 650 32.16 27.13 -12.00
CA SER A 650 32.47 25.79 -12.54
C SER A 650 33.93 25.66 -12.98
N SER A 651 34.89 25.79 -12.06
CA SER A 651 36.30 25.48 -12.30
C SER A 651 37.07 25.21 -11.01
N ALA A 652 38.02 24.26 -11.05
CA ALA A 652 38.82 23.86 -9.90
C ALA A 652 39.95 24.87 -9.58
N ALA A 653 39.65 25.93 -8.81
CA ALA A 653 40.67 26.90 -8.38
C ALA A 653 40.33 27.72 -7.11
N GLN A 654 39.58 27.19 -6.12
CA GLN A 654 39.41 27.85 -4.81
C GLN A 654 38.99 26.86 -3.70
N GLY A 655 39.09 27.30 -2.44
CA GLY A 655 38.87 26.48 -1.25
C GLY A 655 37.39 26.22 -0.89
N TYR A 656 37.18 25.56 0.24
CA TYR A 656 35.86 25.29 0.82
C TYR A 656 35.06 26.58 1.06
N MET A 657 33.72 26.54 0.90
CA MET A 657 32.89 27.76 0.99
C MET A 657 32.98 28.48 2.34
N PHE A 658 33.22 27.76 3.43
CA PHE A 658 33.27 28.30 4.79
C PHE A 658 34.50 27.79 5.54
N GLU A 659 35.37 28.72 5.92
CA GLU A 659 36.57 28.47 6.72
C GLU A 659 36.23 28.38 8.22
N ASN A 660 37.01 27.58 8.96
CA ASN A 660 36.85 27.34 10.40
C ASN A 660 35.43 26.90 10.85
N LEU A 661 34.68 26.25 9.94
CA LEU A 661 33.32 25.81 10.16
C LEU A 661 33.27 24.38 10.74
N GLN A 662 32.72 24.24 11.93
CA GLN A 662 32.32 22.97 12.54
C GLN A 662 30.84 22.68 12.26
N LEU A 663 30.53 21.50 11.73
CA LEU A 663 29.17 21.00 11.67
C LEU A 663 28.85 20.17 12.92
N VAL A 664 27.60 20.26 13.38
CA VAL A 664 27.07 19.50 14.52
C VAL A 664 25.65 19.02 14.18
N PHE A 665 25.37 17.74 14.39
CA PHE A 665 24.01 17.19 14.41
C PHE A 665 23.45 17.23 15.83
N ALA A 666 22.20 17.66 15.97
CA ALA A 666 21.36 17.38 17.13
C ALA A 666 20.16 16.56 16.66
N LEU A 667 20.06 15.30 17.10
CA LEU A 667 19.05 14.35 16.62
C LEU A 667 18.09 13.96 17.74
N ASP A 668 16.81 14.24 17.55
CA ASP A 668 15.72 13.79 18.42
C ASP A 668 15.65 12.25 18.36
N TYR A 669 15.65 11.60 19.52
CA TYR A 669 15.56 10.15 19.68
C TYR A 669 14.46 9.79 20.70
N SER A 670 13.36 10.52 20.65
CA SER A 670 12.13 10.23 21.39
C SER A 670 11.29 9.12 20.73
N ASN A 671 10.28 8.63 21.46
CA ASN A 671 9.36 7.60 20.95
C ASN A 671 8.47 8.08 19.79
N SER A 672 8.26 9.39 19.58
CA SER A 672 7.46 9.88 18.44
C SER A 672 8.16 9.56 17.12
N MET A 673 9.48 9.77 17.04
CA MET A 673 10.35 9.49 15.90
C MET A 673 10.28 8.04 15.36
N GLU A 674 9.68 7.10 16.10
CA GLU A 674 9.53 5.70 15.71
C GLU A 674 8.11 5.14 15.89
N ASN A 675 7.32 5.63 16.85
CA ASN A 675 6.00 5.07 17.22
C ASN A 675 4.85 6.09 17.19
N TYR A 676 4.87 7.07 16.26
CA TYR A 676 3.81 8.08 16.13
C TYR A 676 2.47 7.50 15.63
N GLY A 677 1.67 6.99 16.58
CA GLY A 677 0.38 6.35 16.30
C GLY A 677 0.52 4.95 15.71
N LYS A 678 -0.61 4.26 15.53
CA LYS A 678 -0.65 2.85 15.04
C LYS A 678 -0.45 2.71 13.53
N ASN A 679 0.27 3.63 12.89
CA ASN A 679 0.46 3.71 11.45
C ASN A 679 1.94 3.42 11.09
N GLU A 680 2.21 2.25 10.53
CA GLU A 680 3.59 1.77 10.33
C GLU A 680 4.48 2.67 9.45
N GLY A 681 3.88 3.47 8.56
CA GLY A 681 4.60 4.37 7.66
C GLY A 681 5.30 5.56 8.34
N TYR A 682 5.01 5.85 9.61
CA TYR A 682 5.55 7.04 10.29
C TYR A 682 6.93 6.85 10.91
N LYS A 683 7.41 5.62 11.10
CA LYS A 683 8.77 5.28 11.57
C LYS A 683 9.82 6.15 10.86
N LEU A 684 10.74 6.81 11.57
CA LEU A 684 11.79 7.67 10.98
C LEU A 684 13.19 7.08 11.08
N TYR A 685 13.49 6.33 12.17
CA TYR A 685 14.78 5.70 12.36
C TYR A 685 14.86 4.34 11.66
N SER A 686 13.96 3.40 11.96
CA SER A 686 14.00 2.06 11.35
C SER A 686 13.72 2.07 9.83
N SER A 687 12.99 3.08 9.34
CA SER A 687 12.75 3.28 7.90
C SER A 687 13.92 3.90 7.15
N GLY A 688 15.02 4.26 7.85
CA GLY A 688 16.19 4.89 7.26
C GLY A 688 16.00 6.35 6.82
N LYS A 689 14.87 7.01 7.10
CA LYS A 689 14.65 8.43 6.74
C LYS A 689 15.72 9.34 7.37
N ILE A 690 16.01 9.18 8.67
CA ILE A 690 17.09 9.93 9.35
C ILE A 690 18.46 9.62 8.74
N GLN A 691 18.72 8.34 8.41
CA GLN A 691 19.97 7.92 7.75
C GLN A 691 20.14 8.57 6.36
N LYS A 692 19.05 8.71 5.58
CA LYS A 692 19.08 9.43 4.31
C LYS A 692 19.43 10.91 4.52
N VAL A 693 18.81 11.58 5.49
CA VAL A 693 19.08 13.00 5.78
C VAL A 693 20.54 13.21 6.20
N ILE A 694 21.10 12.35 7.07
CA ILE A 694 22.53 12.37 7.43
C ILE A 694 23.40 12.19 6.19
N ASN A 695 23.07 11.24 5.31
CA ASN A 695 23.85 10.97 4.09
C ASN A 695 23.83 12.16 3.12
N MET A 696 22.68 12.83 2.95
CA MET A 696 22.57 14.03 2.11
C MET A 696 23.34 15.21 2.71
N ILE A 697 23.24 15.45 4.02
CA ILE A 697 23.97 16.52 4.71
C ILE A 697 25.48 16.27 4.69
N PHE A 698 25.92 15.02 4.86
CA PHE A 698 27.34 14.64 4.73
C PHE A 698 27.83 14.69 3.27
N ALA A 699 26.96 14.55 2.28
CA ALA A 699 27.32 14.83 0.89
C ALA A 699 27.50 16.34 0.63
N ILE A 700 26.63 17.17 1.19
CA ILE A 700 26.68 18.64 1.09
C ILE A 700 27.92 19.20 1.82
N SER A 701 28.22 18.70 3.04
CA SER A 701 29.30 19.22 3.90
C SER A 701 30.68 19.22 3.24
N LYS A 702 30.96 18.24 2.36
CA LYS A 702 32.21 18.13 1.57
C LYS A 702 32.52 19.37 0.74
N GLY A 703 31.50 20.15 0.35
CA GLY A 703 31.66 21.44 -0.33
C GLY A 703 31.57 22.67 0.59
N LEU A 704 31.18 22.49 1.85
CA LEU A 704 31.02 23.58 2.82
C LEU A 704 32.30 23.83 3.63
N THR A 705 32.94 22.78 4.15
CA THR A 705 34.06 22.89 5.10
C THR A 705 35.12 21.80 4.87
N SER A 706 36.35 22.09 5.28
CA SER A 706 37.45 21.10 5.36
C SER A 706 37.27 20.09 6.49
N GLU A 707 36.50 20.44 7.53
CA GLU A 707 36.26 19.60 8.70
C GLU A 707 35.20 18.52 8.39
N GLN A 708 35.65 17.36 7.89
CA GLN A 708 34.77 16.22 7.57
C GLN A 708 34.45 15.32 8.78
N ASN A 709 34.58 15.85 10.00
CA ASN A 709 34.18 15.21 11.25
C ASN A 709 33.00 15.98 11.84
N ILE A 710 31.78 15.45 11.69
CA ILE A 710 30.56 16.06 12.24
C ILE A 710 30.31 15.45 13.63
N ASP A 711 30.24 16.32 14.65
CA ASP A 711 29.87 15.92 16.01
C ASP A 711 28.36 15.63 16.08
N LEU A 712 27.95 14.70 16.93
CA LEU A 712 26.55 14.30 17.05
C LEU A 712 26.10 14.30 18.51
N PHE A 713 24.99 14.97 18.76
CA PHE A 713 24.27 14.99 20.03
C PHE A 713 22.94 14.26 19.78
N LEU A 714 22.69 13.19 20.52
CA LEU A 714 21.42 12.47 20.52
C LEU A 714 20.60 12.99 21.71
N PHE A 715 19.32 13.32 21.52
CA PHE A 715 18.52 13.88 22.62
C PHE A 715 17.11 13.31 22.75
N GLU A 716 16.72 13.13 24.00
CA GLU A 716 15.35 12.85 24.48
C GLU A 716 14.96 14.00 25.44
N LYS A 717 14.54 13.73 26.68
CA LYS A 717 14.46 14.72 27.78
C LYS A 717 15.83 15.19 28.27
N LYS A 718 16.91 14.59 27.74
CA LYS A 718 18.32 14.88 28.02
C LYS A 718 19.09 14.77 26.72
N SER A 719 20.19 15.52 26.61
CA SER A 719 21.15 15.40 25.51
C SER A 719 22.33 14.52 25.92
N VAL A 720 22.91 13.83 24.94
CA VAL A 720 24.15 13.06 25.05
C VAL A 720 25.00 13.31 23.81
N ARG A 721 26.19 13.91 23.98
CA ARG A 721 27.22 13.98 22.93
C ARG A 721 27.80 12.58 22.71
N LEU A 722 27.70 12.05 21.49
CA LEU A 722 28.30 10.75 21.16
C LEU A 722 29.84 10.88 21.05
N PRO A 723 30.60 9.89 21.52
CA PRO A 723 32.06 9.86 21.37
C PRO A 723 32.48 9.53 19.93
N ILE A 724 31.60 8.91 19.15
CA ILE A 724 31.82 8.56 17.73
C ILE A 724 31.24 9.67 16.87
N LYS A 725 32.06 10.24 15.98
CA LYS A 725 31.67 11.30 15.04
C LYS A 725 31.18 10.71 13.72
N VAL A 726 30.36 11.45 12.98
CA VAL A 726 29.99 11.12 11.60
C VAL A 726 31.12 11.57 10.68
N THR A 727 31.68 10.63 9.92
CA THR A 727 32.86 10.80 9.06
C THR A 727 32.67 10.10 7.72
N LYS A 728 33.59 10.35 6.77
CA LYS A 728 33.58 9.72 5.44
C LYS A 728 33.65 8.19 5.45
N HIS A 729 34.00 7.56 6.59
CA HIS A 729 34.15 6.11 6.72
C HIS A 729 32.94 5.40 7.36
N ASN A 730 32.09 6.11 8.10
CA ASN A 730 30.98 5.52 8.85
C ASN A 730 29.60 6.13 8.57
N TYR A 731 29.51 7.27 7.86
CA TYR A 731 28.25 7.99 7.67
C TYR A 731 27.10 7.15 7.08
N GLN A 732 27.36 6.31 6.06
CA GLN A 732 26.33 5.61 5.27
C GLN A 732 25.38 4.71 6.08
N ASN A 733 25.89 4.07 7.15
CA ASN A 733 25.15 3.17 8.04
C ASN A 733 25.28 3.59 9.52
N PHE A 734 25.55 4.88 9.79
CA PHE A 734 25.78 5.40 11.13
C PHE A 734 24.61 5.12 12.10
N ILE A 735 23.37 5.31 11.65
CA ILE A 735 22.17 5.08 12.47
C ILE A 735 22.06 3.61 12.88
N GLU A 736 22.21 2.70 11.93
CA GLU A 736 22.15 1.25 12.13
C GLU A 736 23.26 0.76 13.07
N LYS A 737 24.50 1.22 12.87
CA LYS A 737 25.67 0.70 13.58
C LYS A 737 25.93 1.36 14.91
N GLU A 738 25.54 2.62 15.11
CA GLU A 738 25.95 3.42 16.28
C GLU A 738 24.81 3.99 17.12
N ILE A 739 23.55 3.94 16.68
CA ILE A 739 22.41 4.49 17.43
C ILE A 739 21.34 3.42 17.72
N LEU A 740 20.85 2.71 16.70
CA LEU A 740 19.83 1.69 16.87
C LEU A 740 20.29 0.59 17.84
N ASN A 741 19.39 0.21 18.76
CA ASN A 741 19.62 -0.76 19.83
C ASN A 741 20.75 -0.41 20.84
N LYS A 742 21.39 0.77 20.74
CA LYS A 742 22.40 1.25 21.72
C LYS A 742 21.85 2.29 22.70
N TYR A 743 20.74 2.93 22.37
CA TYR A 743 20.10 3.97 23.18
C TYR A 743 18.59 3.69 23.32
N GLU A 744 18.02 4.12 24.44
CA GLU A 744 16.57 4.03 24.73
C GLU A 744 15.82 5.25 24.19
N MET A 745 14.63 5.04 23.63
CA MET A 745 13.73 6.12 23.20
C MET A 745 12.80 6.52 24.34
N ASN A 746 12.64 7.82 24.58
CA ASN A 746 11.85 8.37 25.70
C ASN A 746 10.92 9.51 25.23
N GLY A 747 10.85 10.64 25.94
CA GLY A 747 10.14 11.85 25.50
C GLY A 747 11.13 12.91 25.01
N THR A 748 10.66 14.05 24.52
CA THR A 748 11.52 15.10 23.93
C THR A 748 11.65 16.31 24.85
N ASP A 749 12.85 16.90 24.93
CA ASP A 749 13.09 18.29 25.34
C ASP A 749 14.12 18.94 24.39
N ILE A 750 13.66 19.86 23.54
CA ILE A 750 14.49 20.51 22.51
C ILE A 750 15.52 21.48 23.12
N TYR A 751 15.32 21.95 24.36
CA TYR A 751 16.30 22.82 25.01
C TYR A 751 17.54 22.07 25.52
N ALA A 752 17.41 20.77 25.83
CA ALA A 752 18.52 19.95 26.32
C ALA A 752 19.76 19.93 25.39
N PRO A 753 19.66 19.65 24.08
CA PRO A 753 20.82 19.74 23.17
C PRO A 753 21.32 21.18 22.98
N ILE A 754 20.45 22.18 23.12
CA ILE A 754 20.85 23.59 22.95
C ILE A 754 21.80 24.02 24.06
N ALA A 755 21.44 23.73 25.32
CA ALA A 755 22.29 24.02 26.48
C ALA A 755 23.61 23.23 26.45
N ASP A 756 23.58 21.95 26.08
CA ASP A 756 24.78 21.12 25.98
C ASP A 756 25.72 21.59 24.86
N ILE A 757 25.21 21.91 23.67
CA ILE A 757 26.03 22.40 22.56
C ILE A 757 26.62 23.77 22.88
N HIS A 758 25.86 24.69 23.50
CA HIS A 758 26.39 25.97 23.98
C HIS A 758 27.59 25.74 24.92
N LYS A 759 27.42 24.87 25.92
CA LYS A 759 28.48 24.53 26.88
C LYS A 759 29.70 23.86 26.23
N ASN A 760 29.48 23.02 25.22
CA ASN A 760 30.56 22.31 24.53
C ASN A 760 31.37 23.19 23.56
N TYR A 761 30.88 24.38 23.19
CA TYR A 761 31.56 25.27 22.22
C TYR A 761 31.82 26.69 22.74
N ILE A 762 30.84 27.36 23.36
CA ILE A 762 30.97 28.73 23.89
C ILE A 762 31.64 28.73 25.27
N ASP A 763 31.11 28.02 26.27
CA ASP A 763 31.73 27.96 27.61
C ASP A 763 33.14 27.35 27.56
N ALA A 764 33.31 26.34 26.70
CA ALA A 764 34.58 25.70 26.41
C ALA A 764 35.55 26.57 25.58
N LYS A 765 35.12 27.75 25.12
CA LYS A 765 35.90 28.73 24.33
C LYS A 765 36.56 28.14 23.08
N ILE A 766 35.83 27.26 22.37
CA ILE A 766 36.30 26.69 21.11
C ILE A 766 36.19 27.78 20.03
N ASN A 767 37.34 28.29 19.57
CA ASN A 767 37.39 29.23 18.45
C ASN A 767 37.10 28.52 17.11
N LYS A 768 35.83 28.18 16.90
CA LYS A 768 35.25 27.73 15.63
C LYS A 768 33.90 28.42 15.43
N ILE A 769 33.50 28.60 14.18
CA ILE A 769 32.11 28.92 13.83
C ILE A 769 31.36 27.59 13.77
N VAL A 770 30.21 27.49 14.44
CA VAL A 770 29.47 26.24 14.60
C VAL A 770 28.14 26.33 13.85
N PHE A 771 27.84 25.32 13.05
CA PHE A 771 26.56 25.18 12.36
C PHE A 771 25.87 23.92 12.86
N VAL A 772 24.85 24.12 13.69
CA VAL A 772 24.01 23.06 14.26
C VAL A 772 22.83 22.81 13.33
N ILE A 773 22.62 21.54 12.99
CA ILE A 773 21.42 21.08 12.30
C ILE A 773 20.66 20.19 13.28
N LEU A 774 19.52 20.69 13.77
CA LEU A 774 18.67 20.04 14.76
C LEU A 774 17.43 19.44 14.08
N ILE A 775 17.24 18.12 14.22
CA ILE A 775 16.20 17.34 13.54
C ILE A 775 15.23 16.76 14.59
N THR A 776 13.93 16.96 14.42
CA THR A 776 12.84 16.52 15.32
C THR A 776 11.54 16.29 14.54
N ASP A 777 10.63 15.45 15.04
CA ASP A 777 9.30 15.22 14.43
C ASP A 777 8.14 15.96 15.10
N GLY A 778 8.38 16.59 16.26
CA GLY A 778 7.34 17.20 17.09
C GLY A 778 7.67 18.61 17.57
N GLU A 779 6.62 19.40 17.80
CA GLU A 779 6.73 20.67 18.51
C GLU A 779 7.00 20.42 20.02
N ASN A 780 7.81 21.26 20.65
CA ASN A 780 8.19 21.08 22.04
C ASN A 780 6.99 21.33 22.98
N ASN A 781 6.49 20.26 23.58
CA ASN A 781 5.29 20.27 24.42
C ASN A 781 5.49 20.91 25.82
N SER A 782 6.71 21.31 26.18
CA SER A 782 7.03 21.92 27.48
C SER A 782 7.06 23.44 27.38
N THR A 783 6.05 24.12 27.94
CA THR A 783 5.99 25.60 27.99
C THR A 783 7.24 26.22 28.61
N ALA A 784 7.75 25.61 29.70
CA ALA A 784 8.96 26.09 30.38
C ALA A 784 10.23 25.94 29.52
N SER A 785 10.32 24.87 28.71
CA SER A 785 11.43 24.68 27.77
C SER A 785 11.33 25.66 26.59
N ASN A 786 10.12 25.94 26.11
CA ASN A 786 9.88 26.99 25.09
C ASN A 786 10.25 28.39 25.60
N GLU A 787 9.92 28.73 26.85
CA GLU A 787 10.36 29.97 27.51
C GLU A 787 11.89 30.04 27.64
N GLN A 788 12.54 28.93 28.01
CA GLN A 788 14.00 28.82 28.05
C GLN A 788 14.64 29.00 26.67
N MET A 789 14.08 28.41 25.61
CA MET A 789 14.54 28.59 24.23
C MET A 789 14.40 30.05 23.78
N LEU A 790 13.23 30.67 23.97
CA LEU A 790 13.01 32.09 23.64
C LEU A 790 14.03 32.99 24.33
N LYS A 791 14.22 32.81 25.65
CA LYS A 791 15.19 33.56 26.44
C LYS A 791 16.62 33.33 25.93
N TYR A 792 17.00 32.07 25.71
CA TYR A 792 18.34 31.72 25.22
C TYR A 792 18.67 32.42 23.90
N PHE A 793 17.77 32.41 22.92
CA PHE A 793 18.02 33.05 21.62
C PHE A 793 17.99 34.59 21.67
N GLN A 794 17.27 35.19 22.63
CA GLN A 794 17.36 36.62 22.92
C GLN A 794 18.70 37.02 23.55
N GLU A 795 19.24 36.19 24.45
CA GLU A 795 20.50 36.47 25.17
C GLU A 795 21.76 36.06 24.38
N ASN A 796 21.66 35.11 23.43
CA ASN A 796 22.81 34.46 22.77
C ASN A 796 22.82 34.59 21.23
N GLY A 797 22.04 35.51 20.65
CA GLY A 797 21.95 35.71 19.19
C GLY A 797 23.28 36.08 18.51
N ASP A 798 24.18 36.75 19.24
CA ASP A 798 25.53 37.14 18.79
C ASP A 798 26.61 36.06 18.94
N THR A 799 26.28 34.86 19.42
CA THR A 799 27.26 33.76 19.59
C THR A 799 27.74 33.18 18.25
N SER A 800 28.88 32.49 18.24
CA SER A 800 29.45 31.83 17.05
C SER A 800 28.69 30.57 16.58
N ILE A 801 27.47 30.34 17.07
CA ILE A 801 26.63 29.19 16.72
C ILE A 801 25.40 29.64 15.90
N PHE A 802 25.22 29.03 14.73
CA PHE A 802 23.99 29.09 13.94
C PHE A 802 23.16 27.83 14.12
N TRP A 803 21.84 27.99 14.18
CA TRP A 803 20.88 26.94 14.50
C TRP A 803 19.86 26.78 13.38
N GLN A 804 19.98 25.69 12.62
CA GLN A 804 18.99 25.28 11.64
C GLN A 804 18.12 24.18 12.23
N PHE A 805 16.88 24.51 12.53
CA PHE A 805 15.84 23.55 12.89
C PHE A 805 15.26 22.93 11.62
N VAL A 806 15.07 21.61 11.63
CA VAL A 806 14.54 20.81 10.53
C VAL A 806 13.41 19.93 11.06
N GLY A 807 12.17 20.35 10.80
CA GLY A 807 10.97 19.66 11.28
C GLY A 807 10.50 18.54 10.35
N LEU A 808 10.30 17.34 10.88
CA LEU A 808 9.84 16.16 10.14
C LEU A 808 8.38 15.81 10.46
N GLY A 809 7.45 16.17 9.58
CA GLY A 809 6.06 15.69 9.62
C GLY A 809 5.05 16.69 10.18
N ALA A 810 5.02 16.88 11.51
CA ALA A 810 3.99 17.65 12.21
C ALA A 810 3.95 19.15 11.80
N GLN A 811 2.93 19.91 12.24
CA GLN A 811 2.96 21.37 12.19
C GLN A 811 3.83 21.91 13.34
N PHE A 812 4.60 22.99 13.10
CA PHE A 812 5.64 23.48 14.02
C PHE A 812 5.51 24.98 14.32
N THR A 813 4.43 25.38 14.99
CA THR A 813 4.05 26.80 15.16
C THR A 813 5.03 27.60 16.04
N PHE A 814 5.75 26.94 16.95
CA PHE A 814 6.75 27.57 17.82
C PHE A 814 8.08 27.78 17.11
N LEU A 815 8.54 26.83 16.28
CA LEU A 815 9.82 26.96 15.58
C LEU A 815 9.79 28.06 14.51
N GLU A 816 8.64 28.21 13.83
CA GLU A 816 8.36 29.35 12.94
C GLU A 816 8.45 30.71 13.67
N LYS A 817 7.95 30.79 14.91
CA LYS A 817 8.04 32.00 15.75
C LYS A 817 9.46 32.22 16.26
N LEU A 818 10.16 31.16 16.63
CA LEU A 818 11.53 31.18 17.14
C LEU A 818 12.52 31.71 16.08
N GLU A 819 12.28 31.39 14.81
CA GLU A 819 13.04 31.91 13.67
C GLU A 819 12.99 33.45 13.55
N ALA A 820 11.94 34.10 14.08
CA ALA A 820 11.81 35.55 14.10
C ALA A 820 12.53 36.22 15.29
N VAL A 821 13.07 35.45 16.24
CA VAL A 821 13.67 35.97 17.49
C VAL A 821 15.14 36.40 17.30
N SER A 822 15.89 35.73 16.43
CA SER A 822 17.32 36.00 16.23
C SER A 822 17.79 35.68 14.80
N SER A 823 18.80 36.42 14.32
CA SER A 823 19.43 36.18 13.01
C SER A 823 20.25 34.88 12.96
N ASN A 824 20.65 34.32 14.10
CA ASN A 824 21.35 33.03 14.17
C ASN A 824 20.41 31.80 14.17
N VAL A 825 19.11 31.99 13.93
CA VAL A 825 18.10 30.94 13.85
C VAL A 825 17.46 30.88 12.47
N SER A 826 17.25 29.65 11.99
CA SER A 826 16.48 29.33 10.79
C SER A 826 15.64 28.07 11.02
N PHE A 827 14.48 27.99 10.39
CA PHE A 827 13.60 26.81 10.43
C PHE A 827 13.14 26.45 9.01
N PHE A 828 13.03 25.16 8.72
CA PHE A 828 12.18 24.68 7.63
C PHE A 828 11.60 23.31 7.95
N GLN A 829 10.45 23.02 7.35
CA GLN A 829 9.82 21.71 7.38
C GLN A 829 10.36 20.85 6.22
N LEU A 830 10.56 19.55 6.46
CA LEU A 830 11.20 18.63 5.53
C LEU A 830 10.40 17.32 5.41
N ASN A 831 9.16 17.43 4.94
CA ASN A 831 8.26 16.27 4.78
C ASN A 831 8.56 15.47 3.50
N ASP A 832 9.27 16.06 2.56
CA ASP A 832 9.59 15.55 1.22
C ASP A 832 10.90 14.74 1.14
N VAL A 833 11.40 14.22 2.28
CA VAL A 833 12.69 13.49 2.40
C VAL A 833 12.93 12.46 1.31
N GLN A 834 11.89 11.78 0.80
CA GLN A 834 12.05 10.78 -0.26
C GLN A 834 12.35 11.40 -1.64
N GLN A 835 11.76 12.55 -1.99
CA GLN A 835 11.87 13.23 -3.29
C GLN A 835 12.85 14.41 -3.31
N LEU A 836 13.40 14.80 -2.16
CA LEU A 836 14.32 15.92 -1.99
C LEU A 836 15.69 15.70 -2.67
N SER A 837 16.22 16.71 -3.38
CA SER A 837 17.61 16.69 -3.89
C SER A 837 18.63 17.25 -2.89
N ASN A 838 19.91 16.92 -3.12
CA ASN A 838 21.01 17.56 -2.40
C ASN A 838 21.08 19.07 -2.65
N ASP A 839 20.67 19.53 -3.84
CA ASP A 839 20.67 20.95 -4.21
C ASP A 839 19.53 21.69 -3.50
N ASP A 840 18.33 21.10 -3.42
CA ASP A 840 17.18 21.64 -2.70
C ASP A 840 17.41 21.66 -1.19
N LEU A 841 17.92 20.57 -0.61
CA LEU A 841 18.30 20.52 0.80
C LEU A 841 19.38 21.55 1.13
N LYS A 842 20.40 21.68 0.26
CA LYS A 842 21.44 22.71 0.39
C LYS A 842 20.83 24.12 0.36
N ASN A 843 19.91 24.40 -0.56
CA ASN A 843 19.27 25.71 -0.66
C ASN A 843 18.42 26.04 0.59
N ARG A 844 17.72 25.05 1.18
CA ARG A 844 16.99 25.24 2.45
C ARG A 844 17.94 25.45 3.63
N LEU A 845 18.95 24.59 3.81
CA LEU A 845 19.97 24.70 4.87
C LEU A 845 20.78 26.01 4.80
N LEU A 846 21.02 26.55 3.60
CA LEU A 846 21.83 27.74 3.36
C LEU A 846 20.99 29.00 3.07
N GLN A 847 19.69 29.00 3.36
CA GLN A 847 18.82 30.16 3.10
C GLN A 847 19.24 31.41 3.88
N LYS A 848 19.69 31.23 5.14
CA LYS A 848 20.15 32.30 6.04
C LYS A 848 21.64 32.21 6.40
N PHE A 849 22.15 30.99 6.57
CA PHE A 849 23.51 30.73 7.09
C PHE A 849 24.64 31.53 6.41
N PRO A 850 24.72 31.66 5.07
CA PRO A 850 25.85 32.35 4.43
C PRO A 850 25.92 33.85 4.75
N LYS A 851 24.77 34.50 4.95
CA LYS A 851 24.69 35.92 5.33
C LYS A 851 25.14 36.12 6.78
N TRP A 852 24.59 35.32 7.69
CA TRP A 852 24.99 35.32 9.10
C TRP A 852 26.49 34.97 9.27
N TYR A 853 27.00 34.01 8.50
CA TYR A 853 28.41 33.61 8.53
C TYR A 853 29.34 34.78 8.14
N ALA A 854 28.96 35.58 7.15
CA ALA A 854 29.73 36.77 6.77
C ALA A 854 29.72 37.84 7.89
N GLU A 855 28.60 38.00 8.60
CA GLU A 855 28.45 38.94 9.74
C GLU A 855 29.19 38.49 11.01
N VAL A 856 29.35 37.18 11.21
CA VAL A 856 30.06 36.60 12.37
C VAL A 856 31.55 36.36 12.09
N LYS A 857 31.96 36.03 10.87
CA LYS A 857 33.37 35.81 10.53
C LYS A 857 34.24 37.04 10.83
N SER A 858 33.74 38.25 10.61
CA SER A 858 34.45 39.47 11.00
C SER A 858 34.68 39.61 12.50
N LYS A 859 33.75 39.11 13.34
CA LYS A 859 33.81 39.16 14.82
C LYS A 859 34.65 38.03 15.45
N VAL A 860 35.10 37.05 14.66
CA VAL A 860 35.78 35.82 15.13
C VAL A 860 37.24 35.74 14.61
N VAL A 861 37.62 36.69 13.75
CA VAL A 861 38.99 36.86 13.23
C VAL A 861 39.71 38.06 13.89
N GLU A 862 38.97 38.91 14.61
CA GLU A 862 39.47 39.85 15.63
C GLU A 862 39.62 39.17 17.01
#